data_AF-A0A939W0Y3-F1
#
_entry.id   AF-A0A939W0Y3-F1
#
_cell.length_a   1.000
_cell.length_b   1.000
_cell.length_c   1.000
_cell.angle_alpha   90.00
_cell.angle_beta   90.00
_cell.angle_gamma   90.00
#
_symmetry.space_group_name_H-M   'P 1'
#
loop_
_entity.id
_entity.type
_entity.pdbx_description
1 polymer ?
#
loop_
_entity_poly.entity_id
_entity_poly.type
_entity_poly.pdbx_seq_one_letter_code
_entity_poly.pdbx_strand_id
1 'polypeptide(L)'
;MKKQHVLFSLFILFAGFFAMSGCSNSTPDYSSEKSILSYSVTINNEVYEGTIDNNKHEILISDVPYNSDITALVPVFTISKKASITINAVPQTSNVSTVDFSNGVIYYTVTAEDKTQMIWTVKITKAQPVSYTIKFHKNIPNSTEDEVIVKSYNENYIFTFPSLENLTNYSFTGWALTSDATVVAYQADSSYTVTNNIDFYAVWSLSKKRYVINYYTEETDGSYPDNYAQSFISSGEAGTALEYNISDFPDFTVDEEKTGTATIAEDGSTVWKVYLKRKTASYKINYYKEALDGTYSETEDKTVSSTGKFGLTIEYDISEFTGFELDTTKTKATTIEVDGSSIQKIYLKRKTASYTVNFYKEALDGTYSETKDSTVTLSGKFGAQAEYDISEFTGFELDEEKTQNATIKADSSTIVNVFLKRKTVAYTVKYLQKDENGEILNQENKVLSGKFGAAVQYDDKKYAGYEITSASLASIAATTIKADGTTSVTVEYRPVTITVYIKHYYADLDGNYSTTPDYSNNYTTNYNANYSISASVKEGFTPNVESISIADAVKEGNNYTFSFNYTRNTMTYTVKYFLENANNNLYTEQTSAREEKTGLFGAQLVYQQKTIEHAAFDSVEYSTTNGTIGTNSFVSVYYKRDTVKFTYKWNNGNVTDTEITYKYGESVTAPSSSERVLYKFNSWNPSLPETATENATFKATWETLAGTTETGAPTFIIDLPETIYVKTPVQTNTVYLNAYVTNNVTVSYNLYSSNDGITWASEGNSRSASGQNKLTIGLPITLPGENSEKYYCMRISDSFNSTDKYSYSKICRITTKTADTENIGKFYYSDGTYTSEYDSSKTVIGIVSNLKADKTPKTIIPVSLTTTGAQFTNAKSSCDSYSKEGFDDWELPDYIELQSILFNKQALNNSLTTINPSASVIQGYTYDKPLFYWASQSTNNLTNNTSFTLYLYSSESNVYELQIKSFTLSGYYIPVLMINE
;
A
#
# COMPACT_ATOMS: atom_id res chain seq x y z
N MET A 1 46.35 123.12 -72.65
CA MET A 1 46.38 124.55 -72.25
C MET A 1 45.92 125.41 -73.43
N LYS A 2 45.28 126.57 -73.18
CA LYS A 2 45.02 127.74 -74.09
C LYS A 2 44.74 127.53 -75.62
N LYS A 3 43.52 127.96 -76.04
CA LYS A 3 43.17 128.88 -77.19
C LYS A 3 43.46 128.47 -78.67
N GLN A 4 42.92 129.12 -79.73
CA GLN A 4 41.56 129.63 -80.12
C GLN A 4 41.61 130.43 -81.47
N HIS A 5 40.74 130.13 -82.45
CA HIS A 5 39.99 131.03 -83.39
C HIS A 5 40.57 131.92 -84.56
N VAL A 6 39.84 131.91 -85.72
CA VAL A 6 39.34 133.06 -86.59
C VAL A 6 39.93 133.40 -88.02
N LEU A 7 39.24 134.26 -88.84
CA LEU A 7 39.00 134.32 -90.34
C LEU A 7 39.56 135.56 -91.16
N PHE A 8 39.44 135.59 -92.54
CA PHE A 8 38.77 136.61 -93.49
C PHE A 8 39.42 137.04 -94.89
N SER A 9 38.60 137.49 -95.92
CA SER A 9 38.84 138.41 -97.14
C SER A 9 39.27 137.89 -98.58
N LEU A 10 39.16 138.54 -99.81
CA LEU A 10 38.27 139.59 -100.50
C LEU A 10 38.65 140.01 -102.03
N PHE A 11 37.71 140.44 -102.95
CA PHE A 11 37.73 141.53 -104.05
C PHE A 11 38.02 141.42 -105.65
N ILE A 12 37.25 142.20 -106.52
CA ILE A 12 37.51 142.99 -107.84
C ILE A 12 37.71 142.35 -109.30
N LEU A 13 37.58 142.95 -110.57
CA LEU A 13 36.67 143.93 -111.34
C LEU A 13 37.02 144.26 -112.90
N PHE A 14 36.08 144.76 -113.79
CA PHE A 14 36.17 145.65 -115.06
C PHE A 14 36.01 145.19 -116.60
N ALA A 15 36.00 146.10 -117.65
CA ALA A 15 35.38 145.95 -119.05
C ALA A 15 35.88 146.85 -120.30
N GLY A 16 35.38 146.70 -121.60
CA GLY A 16 35.32 147.77 -122.70
C GLY A 16 35.39 147.56 -124.29
N PHE A 17 34.51 148.26 -125.09
CA PHE A 17 34.63 149.11 -126.38
C PHE A 17 34.83 148.72 -127.93
N PHE A 18 33.88 149.18 -128.83
CA PHE A 18 33.92 149.99 -130.14
C PHE A 18 34.24 149.59 -131.64
N ALA A 19 33.58 150.34 -132.59
CA ALA A 19 33.93 150.78 -134.00
C ALA A 19 33.32 150.14 -135.31
N MET A 20 33.42 150.82 -136.49
CA MET A 20 32.68 150.61 -137.79
C MET A 20 33.57 150.90 -139.07
N SER A 21 33.21 151.05 -140.37
CA SER A 21 31.97 151.17 -141.22
C SER A 21 32.27 151.11 -142.78
N GLY A 22 31.31 150.81 -143.69
CA GLY A 22 31.41 151.01 -145.18
C GLY A 22 30.30 150.31 -146.04
N CYS A 23 29.96 150.78 -147.26
CA CYS A 23 28.75 150.31 -148.03
C CYS A 23 28.83 150.25 -149.58
N SER A 24 28.12 149.30 -150.21
CA SER A 24 27.55 149.39 -151.59
C SER A 24 26.44 148.36 -151.87
N ASN A 25 25.31 148.79 -152.46
CA ASN A 25 24.11 148.08 -152.99
C ASN A 25 23.88 146.56 -152.73
N SER A 26 22.64 146.22 -152.32
CA SER A 26 22.22 144.88 -151.87
C SER A 26 20.95 144.33 -152.55
N THR A 27 20.92 143.02 -152.80
CA THR A 27 19.68 142.22 -152.98
C THR A 27 19.03 141.90 -151.61
N PRO A 28 17.74 141.55 -151.54
CA PRO A 28 17.13 141.04 -150.32
C PRO A 28 17.71 139.66 -149.97
N ASP A 29 18.30 139.55 -148.79
CA ASP A 29 19.00 138.35 -148.32
C ASP A 29 18.07 137.52 -147.41
N TYR A 30 18.00 136.20 -147.63
CA TYR A 30 17.12 135.28 -146.90
C TYR A 30 17.97 134.38 -145.98
N SER A 31 17.50 134.16 -144.75
CA SER A 31 18.26 133.37 -143.77
C SER A 31 18.42 131.91 -144.19
N SER A 32 19.66 131.42 -144.18
CA SER A 32 20.03 130.00 -144.38
C SER A 32 20.16 129.21 -143.07
N GLU A 33 19.89 129.84 -141.91
CA GLU A 33 19.97 129.20 -140.60
C GLU A 33 18.86 128.16 -140.38
N LYS A 34 19.24 127.01 -139.80
CA LYS A 34 18.37 125.82 -139.64
C LYS A 34 18.81 124.90 -138.48
N SER A 35 19.22 125.52 -137.37
CA SER A 35 19.62 124.80 -136.16
C SER A 35 18.47 124.64 -135.18
N ILE A 36 18.55 123.59 -134.37
CA ILE A 36 17.86 123.52 -133.06
C ILE A 36 18.82 124.15 -132.04
N LEU A 37 18.32 125.12 -131.26
CA LEU A 37 19.09 125.97 -130.36
C LEU A 37 18.89 125.59 -128.87
N SER A 38 17.77 124.97 -128.54
CA SER A 38 17.49 124.35 -127.25
C SER A 38 16.54 123.18 -127.45
N TYR A 39 16.58 122.17 -126.57
CA TYR A 39 15.68 121.01 -126.63
C TYR A 39 15.63 120.29 -125.28
N SER A 40 14.45 120.10 -124.70
CA SER A 40 14.27 119.30 -123.48
C SER A 40 12.91 118.62 -123.38
N VAL A 41 12.80 117.63 -122.50
CA VAL A 41 11.55 116.90 -122.20
C VAL A 41 11.35 116.82 -120.68
N THR A 42 10.10 116.69 -120.23
CA THR A 42 9.79 116.49 -118.81
C THR A 42 9.27 115.07 -118.58
N ILE A 43 9.84 114.36 -117.60
CA ILE A 43 9.49 112.99 -117.22
C ILE A 43 9.37 112.97 -115.69
N ASN A 44 8.26 112.44 -115.14
CA ASN A 44 8.03 112.37 -113.68
C ASN A 44 8.25 113.71 -112.92
N ASN A 45 7.84 114.83 -113.52
CA ASN A 45 8.06 116.21 -113.06
C ASN A 45 9.52 116.71 -113.02
N GLU A 46 10.50 115.93 -113.46
CA GLU A 46 11.88 116.37 -113.68
C GLU A 46 12.11 116.76 -115.15
N VAL A 47 12.89 117.82 -115.38
CA VAL A 47 13.25 118.28 -116.73
C VAL A 47 14.59 117.68 -117.14
N TYR A 48 14.58 116.95 -118.25
CA TYR A 48 15.75 116.32 -118.85
C TYR A 48 16.18 117.14 -120.08
N GLU A 49 17.24 117.92 -119.91
CA GLU A 49 17.81 118.79 -120.95
C GLU A 49 18.61 117.97 -121.99
N GLY A 50 18.37 118.25 -123.27
CA GLY A 50 19.02 117.57 -124.39
C GLY A 50 20.37 118.21 -124.72
N THR A 51 21.43 117.42 -124.65
CA THR A 51 22.80 117.85 -125.01
C THR A 51 22.92 117.95 -126.54
N ILE A 52 23.03 119.17 -127.07
CA ILE A 52 23.02 119.47 -128.52
C ILE A 52 24.44 119.43 -129.12
N ASP A 53 24.67 118.55 -130.08
CA ASP A 53 25.85 118.55 -130.95
C ASP A 53 25.52 119.22 -132.30
N ASN A 54 25.88 120.50 -132.41
CA ASN A 54 25.70 121.31 -133.62
C ASN A 54 26.47 120.80 -134.85
N ASN A 55 27.52 120.00 -134.68
CA ASN A 55 28.34 119.51 -135.80
C ASN A 55 27.82 118.20 -136.38
N LYS A 56 27.17 117.37 -135.56
CA LYS A 56 26.50 116.13 -136.00
C LYS A 56 25.01 116.30 -136.29
N HIS A 57 24.43 117.43 -135.85
CA HIS A 57 22.97 117.63 -135.77
C HIS A 57 22.30 116.55 -134.91
N GLU A 58 22.90 116.23 -133.76
CA GLU A 58 22.34 115.28 -132.79
C GLU A 58 22.01 115.96 -131.45
N ILE A 59 21.08 115.36 -130.71
CA ILE A 59 20.66 115.77 -129.36
C ILE A 59 20.52 114.50 -128.51
N LEU A 60 21.17 114.45 -127.35
CA LEU A 60 21.11 113.30 -126.44
C LEU A 60 20.52 113.69 -125.09
N ILE A 61 19.56 112.89 -124.63
CA ILE A 61 19.00 112.90 -123.28
C ILE A 61 19.39 111.56 -122.63
N SER A 62 19.91 111.56 -121.41
CA SER A 62 20.43 110.36 -120.76
C SER A 62 19.87 110.11 -119.37
N ASP A 63 20.08 108.89 -118.87
CA ASP A 63 19.86 108.46 -117.48
C ASP A 63 18.43 108.64 -116.94
N VAL A 64 17.42 108.50 -117.81
CA VAL A 64 16.02 108.49 -117.34
C VAL A 64 15.72 107.21 -116.54
N PRO A 65 14.85 107.24 -115.51
CA PRO A 65 14.61 106.08 -114.65
C PRO A 65 14.20 104.81 -115.41
N TYR A 66 14.69 103.64 -114.96
CA TYR A 66 14.48 102.35 -115.65
C TYR A 66 13.00 102.08 -116.02
N ASN A 67 12.07 102.38 -115.10
CA ASN A 67 10.63 102.17 -115.28
C ASN A 67 9.87 103.40 -115.84
N SER A 68 10.55 104.41 -116.42
CA SER A 68 9.87 105.58 -116.98
C SER A 68 9.06 105.28 -118.25
N ASP A 69 8.00 106.05 -118.48
CA ASP A 69 7.29 106.11 -119.77
C ASP A 69 7.92 107.20 -120.65
N ILE A 70 8.10 106.90 -121.94
CA ILE A 70 8.67 107.78 -122.96
C ILE A 70 7.84 107.79 -124.26
N THR A 71 6.62 107.22 -124.23
CA THR A 71 5.78 106.99 -125.42
C THR A 71 5.05 108.22 -125.94
N ALA A 72 4.91 109.28 -125.13
CA ALA A 72 4.16 110.49 -125.47
C ALA A 72 4.68 111.74 -124.75
N LEU A 73 5.95 112.11 -124.99
CA LEU A 73 6.57 113.29 -124.37
C LEU A 73 6.19 114.57 -125.13
N VAL A 74 6.10 115.72 -124.44
CA VAL A 74 5.92 117.04 -125.07
C VAL A 74 7.26 117.79 -125.00
N PRO A 75 8.00 117.97 -126.12
CA PRO A 75 9.31 118.60 -126.06
C PRO A 75 9.24 120.12 -126.12
N VAL A 76 10.12 120.78 -125.35
CA VAL A 76 10.33 122.23 -125.37
C VAL A 76 11.60 122.50 -126.16
N PHE A 77 11.49 123.24 -127.27
CA PHE A 77 12.62 123.53 -128.14
C PHE A 77 12.62 124.96 -128.71
N THR A 78 13.79 125.42 -129.13
CA THR A 78 14.00 126.68 -129.85
C THR A 78 14.71 126.37 -131.17
N ILE A 79 14.39 127.09 -132.25
CA ILE A 79 15.03 126.94 -133.56
C ILE A 79 15.55 128.28 -134.10
N SER A 80 16.44 128.21 -135.09
CA SER A 80 16.93 129.37 -135.84
C SER A 80 15.84 130.33 -136.30
N LYS A 81 16.15 131.63 -136.33
CA LYS A 81 15.14 132.67 -136.52
C LYS A 81 14.55 132.61 -137.93
N LYS A 82 13.21 132.60 -138.01
CA LYS A 82 12.39 132.37 -139.22
C LYS A 82 12.46 130.96 -139.83
N ALA A 83 13.22 130.03 -139.25
CA ALA A 83 13.13 128.64 -139.67
C ALA A 83 11.77 128.02 -139.28
N SER A 84 11.45 126.89 -139.88
CA SER A 84 10.32 126.03 -139.51
C SER A 84 10.81 124.61 -139.27
N ILE A 85 10.09 123.84 -138.45
CA ILE A 85 10.52 122.50 -138.01
C ILE A 85 9.37 121.50 -138.14
N THR A 86 9.69 120.29 -138.60
CA THR A 86 8.74 119.20 -138.83
C THR A 86 9.29 117.86 -138.33
N ILE A 87 8.41 116.90 -138.03
CA ILE A 87 8.72 115.46 -138.02
C ILE A 87 7.89 114.86 -139.14
N ASN A 88 8.48 114.07 -140.04
CA ASN A 88 7.78 113.43 -141.17
C ASN A 88 6.88 114.41 -141.97
N ALA A 89 7.40 115.63 -142.22
CA ALA A 89 6.72 116.77 -142.83
C ALA A 89 5.51 117.36 -142.05
N VAL A 90 5.16 116.83 -140.87
CA VAL A 90 4.15 117.43 -139.97
C VAL A 90 4.80 118.55 -139.14
N PRO A 91 4.32 119.80 -139.19
CA PRO A 91 4.86 120.91 -138.39
C PRO A 91 4.84 120.62 -136.88
N GLN A 92 5.93 120.95 -136.21
CA GLN A 92 6.08 120.77 -134.76
C GLN A 92 6.04 122.13 -134.04
N THR A 93 5.24 122.22 -132.99
CA THR A 93 5.11 123.40 -132.14
C THR A 93 5.73 123.10 -130.77
N SER A 94 6.77 123.87 -130.41
CA SER A 94 7.46 123.77 -129.11
C SER A 94 6.48 123.86 -127.95
N ASN A 95 6.64 122.99 -126.95
CA ASN A 95 5.77 122.90 -125.77
C ASN A 95 4.29 122.60 -126.07
N VAL A 96 3.97 122.04 -127.25
CA VAL A 96 2.59 121.69 -127.67
C VAL A 96 2.53 120.35 -128.39
N SER A 97 3.46 120.06 -129.31
CA SER A 97 3.48 118.80 -130.05
C SER A 97 3.95 117.63 -129.17
N THR A 98 3.17 116.55 -129.12
CA THR A 98 3.57 115.26 -128.54
C THR A 98 4.44 114.45 -129.50
N VAL A 99 5.43 113.75 -128.95
CA VAL A 99 6.45 112.98 -129.67
C VAL A 99 6.74 111.67 -128.94
N ASP A 100 6.75 110.58 -129.68
CA ASP A 100 6.97 109.21 -129.19
C ASP A 100 8.46 108.84 -129.24
N PHE A 101 9.05 108.49 -128.10
CA PHE A 101 10.44 108.03 -127.99
C PHE A 101 10.56 106.53 -127.69
N SER A 102 9.53 105.72 -127.91
CA SER A 102 9.55 104.25 -127.70
C SER A 102 10.70 103.54 -128.42
N ASN A 103 11.11 104.04 -129.58
CA ASN A 103 12.25 103.54 -130.36
C ASN A 103 13.61 104.11 -129.93
N GLY A 104 13.65 104.92 -128.86
CA GLY A 104 14.84 105.59 -128.34
C GLY A 104 15.39 106.73 -129.21
N VAL A 105 14.89 106.93 -130.43
CA VAL A 105 15.42 107.89 -131.43
C VAL A 105 14.29 108.52 -132.27
N ILE A 106 14.36 109.84 -132.51
CA ILE A 106 13.45 110.61 -133.38
C ILE A 106 14.24 111.56 -134.32
N TYR A 107 13.69 111.81 -135.52
CA TYR A 107 14.27 112.71 -136.53
C TYR A 107 13.39 113.93 -136.81
N TYR A 108 13.96 115.11 -136.71
CA TYR A 108 13.33 116.41 -137.03
C TYR A 108 13.95 117.00 -138.31
N THR A 109 13.15 117.58 -139.19
CA THR A 109 13.64 118.36 -140.34
C THR A 109 13.40 119.84 -140.10
N VAL A 110 14.48 120.62 -140.01
CA VAL A 110 14.46 122.09 -139.90
C VAL A 110 14.67 122.69 -141.30
N THR A 111 13.82 123.65 -141.67
CA THR A 111 13.83 124.34 -142.98
C THR A 111 14.10 125.83 -142.75
N ALA A 112 15.15 126.35 -143.37
CA ALA A 112 15.53 127.77 -143.33
C ALA A 112 14.61 128.65 -144.19
N GLU A 113 14.77 129.97 -144.10
CA GLU A 113 14.01 130.94 -144.89
C GLU A 113 14.38 130.88 -146.38
N ASP A 114 15.64 130.58 -146.69
CA ASP A 114 16.14 130.27 -148.05
C ASP A 114 15.60 128.94 -148.63
N LYS A 115 14.78 128.22 -147.86
CA LYS A 115 14.18 126.89 -148.11
C LYS A 115 15.15 125.71 -148.08
N THR A 116 16.43 125.92 -147.73
CA THR A 116 17.34 124.79 -147.53
C THR A 116 17.04 124.07 -146.20
N GLN A 117 17.25 122.76 -146.16
CA GLN A 117 16.88 121.91 -145.02
C GLN A 117 18.09 121.34 -144.30
N MET A 118 17.87 120.86 -143.07
CA MET A 118 18.78 120.04 -142.28
C MET A 118 17.96 119.04 -141.43
N ILE A 119 18.49 117.83 -141.24
CA ILE A 119 17.88 116.80 -140.39
C ILE A 119 18.64 116.75 -139.05
N TRP A 120 17.89 116.68 -137.96
CA TRP A 120 18.36 116.62 -136.58
C TRP A 120 17.86 115.34 -135.90
N THR A 121 18.72 114.68 -135.13
CA THR A 121 18.42 113.38 -134.47
C THR A 121 18.39 113.53 -132.95
N VAL A 122 17.32 113.10 -132.28
CA VAL A 122 17.14 113.18 -130.81
C VAL A 122 17.07 111.79 -130.19
N LYS A 123 17.75 111.52 -129.06
CA LYS A 123 17.93 110.18 -128.45
C LYS A 123 17.69 110.14 -126.92
N ILE A 124 17.22 109.01 -126.35
CA ILE A 124 16.92 108.81 -124.90
C ILE A 124 17.45 107.44 -124.35
N THR A 125 17.95 107.34 -123.09
CA THR A 125 18.52 106.09 -122.46
C THR A 125 18.16 105.85 -120.95
N LYS A 126 18.27 104.58 -120.45
CA LYS A 126 17.74 104.08 -119.14
C LYS A 126 18.73 103.27 -118.23
N ALA A 127 18.37 103.03 -116.94
CA ALA A 127 19.20 102.43 -115.84
C ALA A 127 18.96 100.91 -115.47
N GLN A 128 19.47 100.37 -114.32
CA GLN A 128 19.65 98.91 -113.97
C GLN A 128 19.44 98.49 -112.46
N PRO A 129 19.26 97.18 -112.07
CA PRO A 129 18.94 96.66 -110.69
C PRO A 129 19.96 95.71 -109.95
N VAL A 130 19.66 95.19 -108.72
CA VAL A 130 20.59 94.47 -107.75
C VAL A 130 19.91 93.34 -106.87
N SER A 131 20.65 92.35 -106.30
CA SER A 131 20.16 91.24 -105.40
C SER A 131 21.20 90.60 -104.40
N TYR A 132 20.77 89.67 -103.49
CA TYR A 132 21.55 89.01 -102.41
C TYR A 132 21.32 87.48 -102.22
N THR A 133 22.18 86.78 -101.44
CA THR A 133 22.15 85.31 -101.16
C THR A 133 22.50 84.92 -99.69
N ILE A 134 21.81 83.93 -99.13
CA ILE A 134 21.97 83.38 -97.77
C ILE A 134 22.30 81.87 -97.82
N LYS A 135 23.08 81.36 -96.85
CA LYS A 135 23.28 79.93 -96.62
C LYS A 135 22.97 79.49 -95.18
N PHE A 136 22.46 78.27 -95.01
CA PHE A 136 22.29 77.59 -93.73
C PHE A 136 22.99 76.23 -93.77
N HIS A 137 24.08 76.12 -93.03
CA HIS A 137 24.97 74.97 -92.92
C HIS A 137 24.49 74.06 -91.78
N LYS A 138 24.11 72.81 -92.07
CA LYS A 138 23.63 71.87 -91.05
C LYS A 138 24.69 71.52 -90.00
N ASN A 139 25.99 71.75 -90.28
CA ASN A 139 27.08 71.69 -89.31
C ASN A 139 27.03 70.42 -88.44
N ILE A 140 26.82 69.27 -89.10
CA ILE A 140 26.48 68.00 -88.45
C ILE A 140 27.69 67.51 -87.63
N PRO A 141 27.56 67.32 -86.30
CA PRO A 141 28.69 66.93 -85.46
C PRO A 141 29.34 65.63 -85.95
N ASN A 142 30.67 65.65 -86.07
CA ASN A 142 31.50 64.56 -86.59
C ASN A 142 31.25 64.16 -88.07
N SER A 143 30.50 64.95 -88.85
CA SER A 143 30.41 64.76 -90.31
C SER A 143 31.63 65.35 -91.03
N THR A 144 32.07 64.69 -92.10
CA THR A 144 33.04 65.24 -93.07
C THR A 144 32.39 66.02 -94.22
N GLU A 145 31.06 65.94 -94.34
CA GLU A 145 30.26 66.66 -95.34
C GLU A 145 29.25 67.58 -94.63
N ASP A 146 29.10 68.81 -95.14
CA ASP A 146 28.22 69.84 -94.57
C ASP A 146 27.09 70.15 -95.57
N GLU A 147 25.86 69.81 -95.19
CA GLU A 147 24.68 70.05 -96.02
C GLU A 147 24.24 71.52 -95.91
N VAL A 148 24.15 72.21 -97.04
CA VAL A 148 23.89 73.65 -97.08
C VAL A 148 22.58 73.99 -97.79
N ILE A 149 21.66 74.64 -97.08
CA ILE A 149 20.41 75.18 -97.65
C ILE A 149 20.69 76.61 -98.13
N VAL A 150 20.57 76.86 -99.44
CA VAL A 150 20.83 78.18 -100.05
C VAL A 150 19.53 78.87 -100.44
N LYS A 151 19.40 80.18 -100.18
CA LYS A 151 18.26 81.01 -100.62
C LYS A 151 18.75 82.35 -101.15
N SER A 152 18.12 82.88 -102.20
CA SER A 152 18.46 84.19 -102.78
C SER A 152 17.24 85.10 -102.85
N TYR A 153 17.46 86.40 -102.67
CA TYR A 153 16.42 87.41 -102.57
C TYR A 153 16.83 88.69 -103.30
N ASN A 154 15.86 89.34 -103.95
CA ASN A 154 16.01 90.70 -104.44
C ASN A 154 15.64 91.66 -103.29
N GLU A 155 16.23 92.87 -103.31
CA GLU A 155 16.03 93.93 -102.30
C GLU A 155 16.17 93.46 -100.82
N ASN A 156 15.74 94.28 -99.86
CA ASN A 156 15.93 94.03 -98.43
C ASN A 156 14.83 93.11 -97.88
N TYR A 157 15.03 91.81 -97.98
CA TYR A 157 14.06 90.79 -97.54
C TYR A 157 14.17 90.45 -96.04
N ILE A 158 13.09 89.96 -95.43
CA ILE A 158 13.07 89.45 -94.04
C ILE A 158 12.67 87.96 -94.07
N PHE A 159 13.49 87.10 -93.48
CA PHE A 159 13.24 85.65 -93.36
C PHE A 159 13.14 85.22 -91.88
N THR A 160 12.63 84.01 -91.62
CA THR A 160 12.70 83.34 -90.30
C THR A 160 13.63 82.13 -90.33
N PHE A 161 14.42 81.94 -89.27
CA PHE A 161 15.38 80.85 -89.15
C PHE A 161 14.67 79.49 -89.15
N PRO A 162 15.06 78.54 -90.04
CA PRO A 162 14.42 77.22 -90.07
C PRO A 162 14.77 76.43 -88.81
N SER A 163 13.82 75.64 -88.31
CA SER A 163 14.11 74.58 -87.35
C SER A 163 14.67 73.35 -88.07
N LEU A 164 15.53 72.58 -87.41
CA LEU A 164 16.07 71.30 -87.90
C LEU A 164 15.54 70.14 -87.05
N GLU A 165 15.47 68.95 -87.65
CA GLU A 165 15.22 67.71 -86.91
C GLU A 165 16.40 67.39 -85.98
N ASN A 166 16.11 66.78 -84.83
CA ASN A 166 17.16 66.30 -83.92
C ASN A 166 17.90 65.11 -84.54
N LEU A 167 19.23 65.11 -84.44
CA LEU A 167 20.08 64.03 -84.90
C LEU A 167 20.19 62.93 -83.83
N THR A 168 20.68 61.75 -84.24
CA THR A 168 21.11 60.71 -83.30
C THR A 168 22.15 61.29 -82.34
N ASN A 169 21.82 61.28 -81.04
CA ASN A 169 22.62 61.79 -79.92
C ASN A 169 22.82 63.32 -79.86
N TYR A 170 22.26 64.11 -80.77
CA TYR A 170 22.36 65.58 -80.74
C TYR A 170 21.02 66.28 -80.96
N SER A 171 20.66 67.16 -80.03
CA SER A 171 19.51 68.05 -80.14
C SER A 171 19.91 69.36 -80.81
N PHE A 172 19.09 69.81 -81.77
CA PHE A 172 19.25 71.10 -82.43
C PHE A 172 18.90 72.23 -81.45
N THR A 173 19.74 73.26 -81.35
CA THR A 173 19.54 74.36 -80.38
C THR A 173 19.38 75.74 -81.02
N GLY A 174 19.68 75.89 -82.31
CA GLY A 174 19.59 77.14 -83.05
C GLY A 174 20.79 77.35 -83.98
N TRP A 175 21.01 78.61 -84.39
CA TRP A 175 22.01 79.01 -85.39
C TRP A 175 23.07 79.96 -84.82
N ALA A 176 24.24 79.96 -85.43
CA ALA A 176 25.37 80.85 -85.16
C ALA A 176 26.04 81.34 -86.46
N LEU A 177 27.04 82.21 -86.34
CA LEU A 177 27.77 82.80 -87.48
C LEU A 177 29.09 82.08 -87.83
N THR A 178 29.51 81.10 -87.03
CA THR A 178 30.72 80.30 -87.26
C THR A 178 30.43 78.82 -86.98
N SER A 179 31.14 77.90 -87.65
CA SER A 179 30.94 76.46 -87.53
C SER A 179 31.42 75.87 -86.19
N ASP A 180 32.33 76.56 -85.51
CA ASP A 180 32.88 76.19 -84.20
C ASP A 180 32.06 76.71 -83.00
N ALA A 181 30.96 77.42 -83.24
CA ALA A 181 30.16 78.03 -82.19
C ALA A 181 29.40 76.99 -81.33
N THR A 182 29.75 76.92 -80.05
CA THR A 182 29.06 76.10 -79.03
C THR A 182 27.89 76.82 -78.34
N VAL A 183 27.57 78.04 -78.78
CA VAL A 183 26.52 78.90 -78.21
C VAL A 183 25.65 79.46 -79.33
N VAL A 184 24.33 79.41 -79.13
CA VAL A 184 23.33 79.88 -80.09
C VAL A 184 23.30 81.41 -80.15
N ALA A 185 23.42 81.98 -81.35
CA ALA A 185 23.21 83.41 -81.60
C ALA A 185 21.77 83.72 -82.04
N TYR A 186 21.13 82.82 -82.78
CA TYR A 186 19.77 82.99 -83.29
C TYR A 186 18.93 81.73 -83.06
N GLN A 187 17.77 81.87 -82.43
CA GLN A 187 16.85 80.76 -82.20
C GLN A 187 16.09 80.39 -83.49
N ALA A 188 15.58 79.16 -83.56
CA ALA A 188 14.61 78.79 -84.60
C ALA A 188 13.40 79.74 -84.58
N ASP A 189 12.78 79.93 -85.75
CA ASP A 189 11.62 80.81 -86.00
C ASP A 189 11.82 82.30 -85.70
N SER A 190 12.96 82.72 -85.13
CA SER A 190 13.34 84.13 -85.02
C SER A 190 13.60 84.75 -86.40
N SER A 191 13.42 86.07 -86.53
CA SER A 191 13.50 86.77 -87.83
C SER A 191 14.81 87.54 -88.04
N TYR A 192 15.23 87.67 -89.30
CA TYR A 192 16.45 88.34 -89.72
C TYR A 192 16.25 89.12 -91.02
N THR A 193 16.85 90.31 -91.12
CA THR A 193 16.76 91.19 -92.31
C THR A 193 18.02 91.08 -93.17
N VAL A 194 17.85 90.70 -94.43
CA VAL A 194 18.93 90.51 -95.40
C VAL A 194 19.37 91.87 -95.96
N THR A 195 20.65 92.20 -95.79
CA THR A 195 21.28 93.41 -96.34
C THR A 195 22.63 93.16 -97.01
N ASN A 196 23.10 91.91 -96.97
CA ASN A 196 24.34 91.42 -97.56
C ASN A 196 24.26 89.88 -97.68
N ASN A 197 25.25 89.27 -98.36
CA ASN A 197 25.38 87.81 -98.35
C ASN A 197 25.89 87.31 -96.99
N ILE A 198 25.29 86.25 -96.44
CA ILE A 198 25.60 85.73 -95.10
C ILE A 198 25.37 84.22 -95.00
N ASP A 199 26.24 83.55 -94.24
CA ASP A 199 26.19 82.11 -93.96
C ASP A 199 25.92 81.89 -92.46
N PHE A 200 25.08 80.92 -92.12
CA PHE A 200 24.74 80.54 -90.74
C PHE A 200 24.99 79.04 -90.50
N TYR A 201 25.42 78.68 -89.29
CA TYR A 201 25.77 77.31 -88.90
C TYR A 201 24.87 76.81 -87.77
N ALA A 202 24.42 75.57 -87.83
CA ALA A 202 23.63 74.96 -86.78
C ALA A 202 24.47 74.69 -85.51
N VAL A 203 23.89 74.91 -84.35
CA VAL A 203 24.47 74.63 -83.02
C VAL A 203 23.74 73.44 -82.41
N TRP A 204 24.52 72.45 -81.99
CA TRP A 204 24.04 71.14 -81.51
C TRP A 204 24.48 70.90 -80.07
N SER A 205 23.61 70.27 -79.27
CA SER A 205 23.92 69.85 -77.89
C SER A 205 23.71 68.35 -77.71
N LEU A 206 24.55 67.67 -76.92
CA LEU A 206 24.40 66.24 -76.67
C LEU A 206 23.06 65.93 -75.98
N SER A 207 22.27 65.04 -76.58
CA SER A 207 20.97 64.61 -76.05
C SER A 207 21.16 63.68 -74.86
N LYS A 208 20.97 64.19 -73.64
CA LYS A 208 21.04 63.37 -72.42
C LYS A 208 20.08 62.18 -72.48
N LYS A 209 20.62 60.99 -72.30
CA LYS A 209 19.88 59.72 -72.31
C LYS A 209 19.48 59.36 -70.88
N ARG A 210 18.28 58.77 -70.73
CA ARG A 210 17.80 58.29 -69.43
C ARG A 210 18.57 57.03 -69.03
N TYR A 211 18.68 56.79 -67.73
CA TYR A 211 19.12 55.52 -67.17
C TYR A 211 18.45 55.29 -65.81
N VAL A 212 18.51 54.03 -65.35
CA VAL A 212 17.98 53.59 -64.05
C VAL A 212 19.08 52.85 -63.28
N ILE A 213 19.21 53.13 -61.99
CA ILE A 213 20.03 52.34 -61.06
C ILE A 213 19.10 51.67 -60.06
N ASN A 214 19.11 50.34 -60.04
CA ASN A 214 18.33 49.50 -59.13
C ASN A 214 19.26 48.91 -58.06
N TYR A 215 19.01 49.23 -56.79
CA TYR A 215 19.78 48.74 -55.66
C TYR A 215 19.13 47.49 -55.06
N TYR A 216 19.93 46.45 -54.87
CA TYR A 216 19.53 45.15 -54.35
C TYR A 216 20.27 44.89 -53.04
N THR A 217 19.55 44.87 -51.92
CA THR A 217 20.11 44.52 -50.62
C THR A 217 20.15 43.01 -50.44
N GLU A 218 21.25 42.51 -49.90
CA GLU A 218 21.43 41.10 -49.55
C GLU A 218 20.54 40.73 -48.37
N GLU A 219 19.94 39.54 -48.40
CA GLU A 219 19.17 39.01 -47.28
C GLU A 219 20.04 38.28 -46.24
N THR A 220 19.43 37.93 -45.11
CA THR A 220 20.11 37.27 -43.99
C THR A 220 20.73 35.93 -44.36
N ASP A 221 20.21 35.24 -45.38
CA ASP A 221 20.73 33.99 -45.95
C ASP A 221 21.83 34.19 -47.01
N GLY A 222 22.12 35.43 -47.42
CA GLY A 222 23.07 35.73 -48.51
C GLY A 222 22.46 35.68 -49.93
N SER A 223 21.16 35.47 -50.05
CA SER A 223 20.43 35.68 -51.30
C SER A 223 20.23 37.19 -51.58
N TYR A 224 19.73 37.50 -52.78
CA TYR A 224 19.30 38.84 -53.16
C TYR A 224 17.92 38.70 -53.82
N PRO A 225 16.90 39.49 -53.43
CA PRO A 225 15.56 39.38 -54.03
C PRO A 225 15.54 39.76 -55.52
N ASP A 226 14.56 39.24 -56.28
CA ASP A 226 14.36 39.64 -57.69
C ASP A 226 13.86 41.09 -57.82
N ASN A 227 13.16 41.59 -56.79
CA ASN A 227 12.81 43.00 -56.65
C ASN A 227 13.97 43.80 -56.06
N TYR A 228 14.18 45.02 -56.58
CA TYR A 228 15.09 45.97 -55.97
C TYR A 228 14.51 46.52 -54.65
N ALA A 229 15.39 46.92 -53.74
CA ALA A 229 15.04 47.65 -52.51
C ALA A 229 14.76 49.14 -52.81
N GLN A 230 15.49 49.73 -53.76
CA GLN A 230 15.32 51.12 -54.18
C GLN A 230 15.68 51.27 -55.67
N SER A 231 15.09 52.24 -56.35
CA SER A 231 15.38 52.56 -57.75
C SER A 231 15.50 54.06 -57.94
N PHE A 232 16.54 54.49 -58.67
CA PHE A 232 16.80 55.88 -59.01
C PHE A 232 16.79 56.06 -60.52
N ILE A 233 16.12 57.10 -61.01
CA ILE A 233 16.02 57.43 -62.43
C ILE A 233 16.71 58.77 -62.67
N SER A 234 17.63 58.81 -63.63
CA SER A 234 18.46 59.98 -63.94
C SER A 234 18.71 60.09 -65.45
N SER A 235 19.51 61.06 -65.88
CA SER A 235 19.96 61.18 -67.28
C SER A 235 21.35 61.80 -67.40
N GLY A 236 22.12 61.33 -68.38
CA GLY A 236 23.49 61.76 -68.64
C GLY A 236 23.89 61.55 -70.10
N GLU A 237 25.15 61.80 -70.43
CA GLU A 237 25.66 61.68 -71.80
C GLU A 237 25.98 60.21 -72.12
N ALA A 238 25.64 59.76 -73.34
CA ALA A 238 25.88 58.39 -73.76
C ALA A 238 27.39 58.05 -73.75
N GLY A 239 27.72 56.81 -73.43
CA GLY A 239 29.11 56.35 -73.23
C GLY A 239 29.70 56.67 -71.85
N THR A 240 29.11 57.59 -71.08
CA THR A 240 29.58 57.89 -69.70
C THR A 240 29.42 56.67 -68.79
N ALA A 241 30.43 56.37 -67.98
CA ALA A 241 30.35 55.36 -66.93
C ALA A 241 29.40 55.81 -65.81
N LEU A 242 28.68 54.87 -65.20
CA LEU A 242 27.81 55.13 -64.05
C LEU A 242 28.56 54.90 -62.74
N GLU A 243 28.36 55.83 -61.81
CA GLU A 243 28.77 55.71 -60.41
C GLU A 243 27.53 55.45 -59.54
N TYR A 244 27.70 54.66 -58.48
CA TYR A 244 26.67 54.42 -57.47
C TYR A 244 26.85 55.35 -56.26
N ASN A 245 25.80 55.54 -55.48
CA ASN A 245 25.87 56.16 -54.15
C ASN A 245 25.11 55.27 -53.15
N ILE A 246 25.76 54.94 -52.04
CA ILE A 246 25.21 54.08 -50.98
C ILE A 246 24.99 54.82 -49.65
N SER A 247 24.93 56.16 -49.66
CA SER A 247 24.62 56.98 -48.47
C SER A 247 23.35 56.54 -47.74
N ASP A 248 22.37 56.08 -48.52
CA ASP A 248 21.04 55.70 -48.06
C ASP A 248 21.01 54.24 -47.52
N PHE A 249 22.13 53.52 -47.64
CA PHE A 249 22.32 52.13 -47.21
C PHE A 249 23.49 52.00 -46.21
N PRO A 250 23.49 52.73 -45.07
CA PRO A 250 24.63 52.82 -44.16
C PRO A 250 25.07 51.47 -43.57
N ASP A 251 24.18 50.47 -43.52
CA ASP A 251 24.43 49.16 -42.92
C ASP A 251 25.00 48.12 -43.92
N PHE A 252 25.14 48.50 -45.19
CA PHE A 252 25.60 47.63 -46.27
C PHE A 252 26.95 48.10 -46.85
N THR A 253 27.54 47.26 -47.69
CA THR A 253 28.71 47.57 -48.54
C THR A 253 28.47 47.02 -49.94
N VAL A 254 29.22 47.46 -50.95
CA VAL A 254 29.01 46.99 -52.32
C VAL A 254 29.52 45.56 -52.50
N ASP A 255 28.71 44.72 -53.15
CA ASP A 255 29.06 43.42 -53.70
C ASP A 255 29.60 43.66 -55.12
N GLU A 256 30.89 43.99 -55.20
CA GLU A 256 31.58 44.36 -56.45
C GLU A 256 31.57 43.23 -57.47
N GLU A 257 31.65 41.97 -57.01
CA GLU A 257 31.60 40.76 -57.85
C GLU A 257 30.26 40.62 -58.59
N LYS A 258 29.14 41.04 -57.97
CA LYS A 258 27.80 41.01 -58.59
C LYS A 258 27.41 42.31 -59.29
N THR A 259 27.94 43.45 -58.85
CA THR A 259 27.56 44.79 -59.36
C THR A 259 28.16 45.11 -60.73
N GLY A 260 29.42 44.72 -60.96
CA GLY A 260 30.14 45.05 -62.19
C GLY A 260 30.19 46.56 -62.49
N THR A 261 30.28 46.91 -63.78
CA THR A 261 30.32 48.29 -64.28
C THR A 261 29.28 48.51 -65.37
N ALA A 262 28.65 49.69 -65.41
CA ALA A 262 27.71 50.06 -66.47
C ALA A 262 28.05 51.41 -67.10
N THR A 263 27.63 51.60 -68.35
CA THR A 263 27.69 52.87 -69.09
C THR A 263 26.30 53.27 -69.59
N ILE A 264 26.09 54.55 -69.83
CA ILE A 264 24.84 55.07 -70.40
C ILE A 264 24.77 54.67 -71.89
N ALA A 265 23.76 53.90 -72.27
CA ALA A 265 23.53 53.45 -73.64
C ALA A 265 22.93 54.56 -74.51
N GLU A 266 23.22 54.53 -75.82
CA GLU A 266 22.77 55.55 -76.77
C GLU A 266 21.25 55.59 -76.97
N ASP A 267 20.54 54.50 -76.71
CA ASP A 267 19.07 54.44 -76.75
C ASP A 267 18.40 54.95 -75.45
N GLY A 268 19.17 55.08 -74.36
CA GLY A 268 18.65 55.40 -73.03
C GLY A 268 17.94 54.24 -72.33
N SER A 269 18.26 52.99 -72.67
CA SER A 269 17.68 51.79 -72.04
C SER A 269 18.44 51.28 -70.81
N THR A 270 19.59 51.85 -70.46
CA THR A 270 20.45 51.35 -69.36
C THR A 270 19.69 51.21 -68.04
N VAL A 271 19.57 49.97 -67.58
CA VAL A 271 19.19 49.61 -66.21
C VAL A 271 20.37 48.89 -65.56
N TRP A 272 21.07 49.57 -64.65
CA TRP A 272 22.16 48.97 -63.88
C TRP A 272 21.62 48.37 -62.58
N LYS A 273 22.16 47.21 -62.19
CA LYS A 273 21.88 46.56 -60.91
C LYS A 273 23.09 46.70 -60.00
N VAL A 274 22.89 47.34 -58.84
CA VAL A 274 23.92 47.49 -57.80
C VAL A 274 23.55 46.58 -56.65
N TYR A 275 24.44 45.65 -56.31
CA TYR A 275 24.24 44.65 -55.27
C TYR A 275 24.97 45.06 -54.00
N LEU A 276 24.28 45.03 -52.87
CA LEU A 276 24.74 45.53 -51.57
C LEU A 276 24.75 44.39 -50.52
N LYS A 277 25.94 43.91 -50.16
CA LYS A 277 26.14 42.87 -49.13
C LYS A 277 26.03 43.44 -47.72
N ARG A 278 25.44 42.68 -46.79
CA ARG A 278 25.28 43.12 -45.39
C ARG A 278 26.64 43.27 -44.71
N LYS A 279 26.81 44.31 -43.88
CA LYS A 279 27.98 44.39 -42.99
C LYS A 279 27.96 43.25 -41.97
N THR A 280 29.16 42.81 -41.61
CA THR A 280 29.37 41.97 -40.43
C THR A 280 29.74 42.83 -39.23
N ALA A 281 29.20 42.49 -38.07
CA ALA A 281 29.46 43.15 -36.79
C ALA A 281 29.90 42.11 -35.75
N SER A 282 30.69 42.55 -34.77
CA SER A 282 31.07 41.73 -33.62
C SER A 282 29.94 41.67 -32.60
N TYR A 283 29.78 40.55 -31.90
CA TYR A 283 28.85 40.41 -30.79
C TYR A 283 29.44 39.55 -29.68
N LYS A 284 28.82 39.59 -28.50
CA LYS A 284 29.19 38.78 -27.33
C LYS A 284 28.08 37.82 -26.93
N ILE A 285 28.48 36.67 -26.41
CA ILE A 285 27.61 35.71 -25.74
C ILE A 285 28.10 35.58 -24.29
N ASN A 286 27.29 36.01 -23.33
CA ASN A 286 27.57 35.89 -21.90
C ASN A 286 26.74 34.74 -21.31
N TYR A 287 27.42 33.76 -20.71
CA TYR A 287 26.82 32.58 -20.10
C TYR A 287 26.74 32.73 -18.57
N TYR A 288 25.61 32.33 -17.99
CA TYR A 288 25.33 32.39 -16.55
C TYR A 288 24.83 31.02 -16.08
N LYS A 289 25.55 30.37 -15.18
CA LYS A 289 25.13 29.09 -14.56
C LYS A 289 24.30 29.34 -13.31
N GLU A 290 23.32 28.47 -13.09
CA GLU A 290 22.53 28.43 -11.86
C GLU A 290 23.40 27.96 -10.68
N ALA A 291 23.25 28.62 -9.54
CA ALA A 291 23.79 28.18 -8.25
C ALA A 291 22.91 27.04 -7.66
N LEU A 292 23.32 26.44 -6.54
CA LEU A 292 22.56 25.33 -5.94
C LEU A 292 21.18 25.77 -5.43
N ASP A 293 21.10 26.99 -4.88
CA ASP A 293 19.88 27.65 -4.40
C ASP A 293 18.88 28.06 -5.50
N GLY A 294 19.26 27.96 -6.78
CA GLY A 294 18.44 28.39 -7.92
C GLY A 294 18.63 29.85 -8.36
N THR A 295 19.54 30.58 -7.72
CA THR A 295 19.94 31.92 -8.17
C THR A 295 20.92 31.84 -9.34
N TYR A 296 21.20 32.99 -9.95
CA TYR A 296 22.23 33.18 -10.98
C TYR A 296 23.00 34.44 -10.60
N SER A 297 24.30 34.47 -10.81
CA SER A 297 25.10 35.68 -10.54
C SER A 297 24.73 36.82 -11.49
N GLU A 298 24.93 38.07 -11.04
CA GLU A 298 24.88 39.25 -11.92
C GLU A 298 26.10 39.29 -12.87
N THR A 299 27.20 38.63 -12.49
CA THR A 299 28.41 38.44 -13.31
C THR A 299 28.32 37.18 -14.15
N GLU A 300 28.69 37.25 -15.43
CA GLU A 300 28.86 36.06 -16.27
C GLU A 300 29.94 35.07 -15.77
N ASP A 301 29.71 33.78 -16.06
CA ASP A 301 30.70 32.72 -15.87
C ASP A 301 31.67 32.57 -17.06
N LYS A 302 31.21 32.94 -18.26
CA LYS A 302 32.00 32.89 -19.50
C LYS A 302 31.47 33.92 -20.49
N THR A 303 32.37 34.61 -21.18
CA THR A 303 32.07 35.37 -22.39
C THR A 303 32.73 34.72 -23.60
N VAL A 304 31.99 34.58 -24.69
CA VAL A 304 32.51 34.30 -26.04
C VAL A 304 32.28 35.54 -26.90
N SER A 305 33.23 35.89 -27.78
CA SER A 305 33.08 36.95 -28.78
C SER A 305 33.15 36.35 -30.18
N SER A 306 32.28 36.80 -31.08
CA SER A 306 32.16 36.28 -32.45
C SER A 306 31.72 37.40 -33.40
N THR A 307 31.56 37.11 -34.69
CA THR A 307 31.12 38.06 -35.72
C THR A 307 30.06 37.43 -36.63
N GLY A 308 29.05 38.19 -37.05
CA GLY A 308 28.01 37.74 -37.98
C GLY A 308 27.37 38.90 -38.73
N LYS A 309 26.51 38.60 -39.72
CA LYS A 309 25.76 39.64 -40.46
C LYS A 309 24.74 40.32 -39.56
N PHE A 310 24.60 41.64 -39.67
CA PHE A 310 23.58 42.37 -38.90
C PHE A 310 22.15 41.89 -39.26
N GLY A 311 21.28 41.85 -38.27
CA GLY A 311 19.90 41.36 -38.37
C GLY A 311 19.73 39.84 -38.21
N LEU A 312 20.80 39.03 -38.18
CA LEU A 312 20.72 37.63 -37.79
C LEU A 312 20.51 37.49 -36.27
N THR A 313 19.78 36.45 -35.86
CA THR A 313 19.74 35.99 -34.46
C THR A 313 21.09 35.41 -34.06
N ILE A 314 21.55 35.71 -32.84
CA ILE A 314 22.79 35.15 -32.30
C ILE A 314 22.60 33.67 -31.95
N GLU A 315 23.26 32.79 -32.71
CA GLU A 315 23.43 31.38 -32.37
C GLU A 315 24.47 31.19 -31.25
N TYR A 316 24.31 30.11 -30.49
CA TYR A 316 25.12 29.79 -29.32
C TYR A 316 25.23 28.28 -29.13
N ASP A 317 26.42 27.79 -28.75
CA ASP A 317 26.60 26.41 -28.30
C ASP A 317 26.54 26.33 -26.77
N ILE A 318 26.09 25.19 -26.24
CA ILE A 318 26.09 24.84 -24.81
C ILE A 318 26.76 23.48 -24.54
N SER A 319 27.35 22.82 -25.55
CA SER A 319 27.87 21.44 -25.47
C SER A 319 28.92 21.23 -24.37
N GLU A 320 29.74 22.24 -24.09
CA GLU A 320 30.77 22.22 -23.05
C GLU A 320 30.23 22.23 -21.62
N PHE A 321 28.98 22.67 -21.39
CA PHE A 321 28.40 22.89 -20.07
C PHE A 321 27.77 21.61 -19.50
N THR A 322 28.58 20.55 -19.36
CA THR A 322 28.16 19.26 -18.81
C THR A 322 27.47 19.42 -17.44
N GLY A 323 26.30 18.81 -17.27
CA GLY A 323 25.48 18.94 -16.05
C GLY A 323 24.49 20.10 -16.04
N PHE A 324 24.49 20.95 -17.07
CA PHE A 324 23.52 22.02 -17.25
C PHE A 324 22.65 21.81 -18.50
N GLU A 325 21.58 22.60 -18.58
CA GLU A 325 20.67 22.75 -19.72
C GLU A 325 20.15 24.19 -19.83
N LEU A 326 19.56 24.53 -20.97
CA LEU A 326 19.07 25.87 -21.24
C LEU A 326 17.88 26.25 -20.34
N ASP A 327 17.98 27.38 -19.65
CA ASP A 327 16.84 28.06 -19.05
C ASP A 327 16.17 28.96 -20.10
N THR A 328 15.17 28.39 -20.77
CA THR A 328 14.33 29.05 -21.79
C THR A 328 13.39 30.10 -21.21
N THR A 329 13.25 30.21 -19.88
CA THR A 329 12.42 31.24 -19.24
C THR A 329 13.17 32.57 -19.10
N LYS A 330 14.50 32.49 -18.95
CA LYS A 330 15.39 33.66 -18.83
C LYS A 330 16.14 33.98 -20.12
N THR A 331 16.51 32.97 -20.91
CA THR A 331 17.22 33.16 -22.18
C THR A 331 16.26 33.68 -23.24
N LYS A 332 16.52 34.89 -23.75
CA LYS A 332 15.77 35.51 -24.85
C LYS A 332 16.69 35.71 -26.04
N ALA A 333 16.18 35.45 -27.25
CA ALA A 333 16.94 35.65 -28.48
C ALA A 333 17.29 37.13 -28.70
N THR A 334 18.50 37.39 -29.19
CA THR A 334 19.06 38.72 -29.48
C THR A 334 19.53 38.74 -30.93
N THR A 335 19.27 39.82 -31.67
CA THR A 335 19.77 40.02 -33.03
C THR A 335 21.08 40.79 -33.04
N ILE A 336 21.91 40.57 -34.06
CA ILE A 336 23.18 41.30 -34.25
C ILE A 336 22.88 42.72 -34.75
N GLU A 337 23.31 43.73 -33.99
CA GLU A 337 23.21 45.15 -34.32
C GLU A 337 24.50 45.63 -35.03
N VAL A 338 24.37 46.65 -35.88
CA VAL A 338 25.44 47.05 -36.82
C VAL A 338 26.62 47.75 -36.14
N ASP A 339 26.44 48.29 -34.93
CA ASP A 339 27.48 48.95 -34.14
C ASP A 339 28.39 47.96 -33.37
N GLY A 340 28.00 46.68 -33.33
CA GLY A 340 28.71 45.62 -32.62
C GLY A 340 28.53 45.63 -31.10
N SER A 341 27.50 46.30 -30.57
CA SER A 341 27.20 46.37 -29.13
C SER A 341 26.47 45.13 -28.57
N SER A 342 25.91 44.28 -29.44
CA SER A 342 25.00 43.20 -29.05
C SER A 342 25.60 42.18 -28.07
N ILE A 343 24.86 41.91 -26.99
CA ILE A 343 25.20 40.90 -25.98
C ILE A 343 24.02 39.92 -25.82
N GLN A 344 24.18 38.71 -26.33
CA GLN A 344 23.29 37.60 -26.04
C GLN A 344 23.58 37.07 -24.62
N LYS A 345 22.58 37.05 -23.74
CA LYS A 345 22.70 36.40 -22.42
C LYS A 345 22.09 35.00 -22.45
N ILE A 346 22.85 33.99 -22.07
CA ILE A 346 22.45 32.57 -22.01
C ILE A 346 22.42 32.13 -20.55
N TYR A 347 21.27 31.66 -20.08
CA TYR A 347 21.09 31.16 -18.72
C TYR A 347 21.02 29.64 -18.74
N LEU A 348 21.82 29.01 -17.88
CA LEU A 348 22.02 27.57 -17.82
C LEU A 348 21.60 27.02 -16.44
N LYS A 349 20.46 26.32 -16.38
CA LYS A 349 19.98 25.65 -15.17
C LYS A 349 20.63 24.28 -14.99
N ARG A 350 20.80 23.84 -13.75
CA ARG A 350 21.35 22.52 -13.42
C ARG A 350 20.35 21.45 -13.82
N LYS A 351 20.85 20.38 -14.42
CA LYS A 351 20.06 19.16 -14.61
C LYS A 351 19.80 18.50 -13.27
N THR A 352 18.59 18.00 -13.10
CA THR A 352 18.32 16.97 -12.09
C THR A 352 18.90 15.66 -12.60
N ALA A 353 19.75 15.02 -11.80
CA ALA A 353 20.28 13.69 -12.08
C ALA A 353 19.82 12.71 -10.99
N SER A 354 19.73 11.43 -11.34
CA SER A 354 19.45 10.35 -10.40
C SER A 354 20.73 9.87 -9.71
N TYR A 355 20.59 9.31 -8.52
CA TYR A 355 21.69 8.71 -7.76
C TYR A 355 21.20 7.54 -6.93
N THR A 356 22.08 6.58 -6.68
CA THR A 356 21.77 5.37 -5.92
C THR A 356 22.34 5.46 -4.51
N VAL A 357 21.49 5.26 -3.50
CA VAL A 357 21.90 5.13 -2.10
C VAL A 357 21.85 3.65 -1.72
N ASN A 358 22.99 3.08 -1.35
CA ASN A 358 23.09 1.74 -0.79
C ASN A 358 23.16 1.83 0.73
N PHE A 359 22.34 1.06 1.45
CA PHE A 359 22.39 0.98 2.91
C PHE A 359 23.01 -0.33 3.36
N TYR A 360 23.86 -0.26 4.39
CA TYR A 360 24.52 -1.39 5.03
C TYR A 360 24.29 -1.33 6.54
N LYS A 361 23.65 -2.35 7.12
CA LYS A 361 23.39 -2.46 8.56
C LYS A 361 24.50 -3.27 9.24
N GLU A 362 24.88 -2.82 10.42
CA GLU A 362 25.86 -3.50 11.25
C GLU A 362 25.33 -4.86 11.75
N ALA A 363 26.17 -5.88 11.74
CA ALA A 363 25.93 -7.17 12.38
C ALA A 363 26.14 -7.10 13.91
N LEU A 364 25.78 -8.16 14.63
CA LEU A 364 25.92 -8.18 16.10
C LEU A 364 27.38 -8.17 16.58
N ASP A 365 28.32 -8.61 15.75
CA ASP A 365 29.77 -8.60 15.99
C ASP A 365 30.45 -7.25 15.68
N GLY A 366 29.73 -6.29 15.10
CA GLY A 366 30.27 -4.99 14.67
C GLY A 366 30.80 -4.95 13.23
N THR A 367 30.67 -6.04 12.46
CA THR A 367 30.99 -6.06 11.04
C THR A 367 29.84 -5.52 10.18
N TYR A 368 30.12 -5.30 8.90
CA TYR A 368 29.14 -4.95 7.87
C TYR A 368 29.34 -5.91 6.69
N SER A 369 28.25 -6.37 6.07
CA SER A 369 28.33 -7.26 4.92
C SER A 369 28.77 -6.51 3.65
N GLU A 370 29.42 -7.22 2.73
CA GLU A 370 29.61 -6.74 1.36
C GLU A 370 28.28 -6.71 0.59
N THR A 371 27.29 -7.50 1.02
CA THR A 371 25.91 -7.47 0.50
C THR A 371 25.15 -6.28 1.08
N LYS A 372 24.52 -5.49 0.20
CA LYS A 372 23.64 -4.37 0.58
C LYS A 372 22.38 -4.86 1.28
N ASP A 373 21.91 -4.13 2.29
CA ASP A 373 20.64 -4.42 2.97
C ASP A 373 19.43 -3.75 2.31
N SER A 374 19.63 -2.56 1.74
CA SER A 374 18.62 -1.81 0.99
C SER A 374 19.30 -0.99 -0.10
N THR A 375 18.56 -0.60 -1.14
CA THR A 375 19.06 0.23 -2.23
C THR A 375 17.92 1.07 -2.78
N VAL A 376 18.08 2.40 -2.70
CA VAL A 376 17.08 3.38 -3.15
C VAL A 376 17.68 4.21 -4.28
N THR A 377 16.86 4.57 -5.28
CA THR A 377 17.25 5.55 -6.30
C THR A 377 16.52 6.86 -6.03
N LEU A 378 17.29 7.91 -5.77
CA LEU A 378 16.82 9.27 -5.52
C LEU A 378 17.22 10.18 -6.69
N SER A 379 16.84 11.46 -6.63
CA SER A 379 17.26 12.46 -7.61
C SER A 379 17.49 13.83 -6.99
N GLY A 380 18.35 14.64 -7.60
CA GLY A 380 18.70 15.98 -7.10
C GLY A 380 19.49 16.78 -8.14
N LYS A 381 19.74 18.07 -7.86
CA LYS A 381 20.50 18.93 -8.78
C LYS A 381 21.95 18.47 -8.89
N PHE A 382 22.47 18.43 -10.12
CA PHE A 382 23.90 18.28 -10.39
C PHE A 382 24.75 19.24 -9.52
N GLY A 383 25.76 18.69 -8.84
CA GLY A 383 26.66 19.43 -7.97
C GLY A 383 26.18 19.64 -6.53
N ALA A 384 24.96 19.21 -6.17
CA ALA A 384 24.55 19.13 -4.76
C ALA A 384 25.21 17.93 -4.06
N GLN A 385 25.26 17.93 -2.73
CA GLN A 385 25.48 16.68 -1.99
C GLN A 385 24.28 15.75 -2.17
N ALA A 386 24.54 14.45 -2.25
CA ALA A 386 23.49 13.43 -2.29
C ALA A 386 22.93 13.23 -0.88
N GLU A 387 21.63 13.48 -0.72
CA GLU A 387 20.91 13.33 0.54
C GLU A 387 20.34 11.92 0.69
N TYR A 388 20.03 11.52 1.91
CA TYR A 388 19.44 10.22 2.22
C TYR A 388 18.66 10.31 3.53
N ASP A 389 17.51 9.65 3.59
CA ASP A 389 16.80 9.45 4.86
C ASP A 389 17.25 8.13 5.51
N ILE A 390 17.20 8.09 6.84
CA ILE A 390 17.44 6.89 7.65
C ILE A 390 16.29 6.60 8.63
N SER A 391 15.18 7.36 8.57
CA SER A 391 14.05 7.29 9.51
C SER A 391 13.42 5.89 9.62
N GLU A 392 13.39 5.13 8.52
CA GLU A 392 12.87 3.76 8.47
C GLU A 392 13.72 2.75 9.25
N PHE A 393 15.03 3.00 9.44
CA PHE A 393 15.96 2.06 10.07
C PHE A 393 15.91 2.10 11.60
N THR A 394 14.74 1.82 12.16
CA THR A 394 14.52 1.75 13.62
C THR A 394 15.52 0.81 14.30
N GLY A 395 16.07 1.25 15.43
CA GLY A 395 17.14 0.54 16.15
C GLY A 395 18.56 0.77 15.63
N PHE A 396 18.74 1.50 14.53
CA PHE A 396 20.05 1.90 14.00
C PHE A 396 20.28 3.42 14.07
N GLU A 397 21.52 3.83 13.86
CA GLU A 397 21.97 5.21 13.72
C GLU A 397 23.14 5.29 12.71
N LEU A 398 23.49 6.50 12.27
CA LEU A 398 24.51 6.68 11.24
C LEU A 398 25.92 6.32 11.75
N ASP A 399 26.65 5.52 10.98
CA ASP A 399 28.09 5.37 11.12
C ASP A 399 28.80 6.40 10.23
N GLU A 400 28.98 7.61 10.78
CA GLU A 400 29.61 8.75 10.11
C GLU A 400 31.06 8.47 9.68
N GLU A 401 31.79 7.58 10.37
CA GLU A 401 33.19 7.26 10.04
C GLU A 401 33.31 6.38 8.80
N LYS A 402 32.26 5.64 8.43
CA LYS A 402 32.22 4.77 7.24
C LYS A 402 31.34 5.29 6.10
N THR A 403 30.38 6.17 6.39
CA THR A 403 29.44 6.68 5.40
C THR A 403 30.13 7.57 4.37
N GLN A 404 29.99 7.19 3.10
CA GLN A 404 30.64 7.86 1.97
C GLN A 404 29.68 8.86 1.32
N ASN A 405 29.74 10.10 1.80
CA ASN A 405 29.05 11.23 1.18
C ASN A 405 29.59 11.48 -0.24
N ALA A 406 28.70 11.76 -1.19
CA ALA A 406 29.05 11.97 -2.59
C ALA A 406 28.28 13.14 -3.19
N THR A 407 28.93 13.89 -4.08
CA THR A 407 28.31 14.97 -4.86
C THR A 407 27.63 14.40 -6.11
N ILE A 408 26.40 14.83 -6.39
CA ILE A 408 25.59 14.35 -7.52
C ILE A 408 26.25 14.73 -8.86
N LYS A 409 26.68 13.73 -9.61
CA LYS A 409 27.23 13.83 -10.97
C LYS A 409 26.13 14.03 -12.02
N ALA A 410 26.52 14.58 -13.16
CA ALA A 410 25.64 14.88 -14.30
C ALA A 410 25.19 13.66 -15.13
N ASP A 411 25.85 12.51 -14.95
CA ASP A 411 25.71 11.27 -15.73
C ASP A 411 24.86 10.20 -15.01
N SER A 412 24.25 10.56 -13.88
CA SER A 412 23.60 9.65 -12.93
C SER A 412 24.49 8.52 -12.36
N SER A 413 25.81 8.53 -12.54
CA SER A 413 26.71 7.47 -12.01
C SER A 413 27.09 7.67 -10.53
N THR A 414 26.24 8.37 -9.76
CA THR A 414 26.51 8.70 -8.35
C THR A 414 26.01 7.58 -7.47
N ILE A 415 26.90 7.05 -6.63
CA ILE A 415 26.58 6.01 -5.65
C ILE A 415 27.02 6.52 -4.27
N VAL A 416 26.09 6.52 -3.33
CA VAL A 416 26.30 6.79 -1.90
C VAL A 416 26.30 5.44 -1.17
N ASN A 417 27.24 5.22 -0.26
CA ASN A 417 27.25 4.05 0.61
C ASN A 417 27.06 4.52 2.06
N VAL A 418 25.86 4.26 2.61
CA VAL A 418 25.44 4.68 3.95
C VAL A 418 25.55 3.49 4.89
N PHE A 419 26.31 3.66 5.97
CA PHE A 419 26.56 2.63 6.97
C PHE A 419 25.78 2.95 8.24
N LEU A 420 25.08 1.95 8.78
CA LEU A 420 24.14 2.10 9.89
C LEU A 420 24.55 1.20 11.06
N LYS A 421 25.07 1.79 12.14
CA LYS A 421 25.47 1.07 13.37
C LYS A 421 24.27 0.80 14.27
N ARG A 422 24.30 -0.28 15.06
CA ARG A 422 23.22 -0.61 16.00
C ARG A 422 23.27 0.34 17.19
N LYS A 423 22.12 0.93 17.51
CA LYS A 423 21.97 1.69 18.76
C LYS A 423 22.26 0.79 19.95
N THR A 424 23.00 1.31 20.93
CA THR A 424 23.08 0.71 22.26
C THR A 424 21.90 1.22 23.08
N VAL A 425 20.99 0.31 23.45
CA VAL A 425 19.72 0.62 24.07
C VAL A 425 19.68 0.05 25.49
N ALA A 426 19.06 0.79 26.41
CA ALA A 426 18.81 0.32 27.78
C ALA A 426 17.65 -0.69 27.82
N TYR A 427 17.72 -1.65 28.74
CA TYR A 427 16.67 -2.64 29.01
C TYR A 427 16.64 -2.99 30.50
N THR A 428 15.51 -3.54 30.98
CA THR A 428 15.31 -3.85 32.41
C THR A 428 15.32 -5.36 32.69
N VAL A 429 16.13 -5.79 33.65
CA VAL A 429 16.07 -7.13 34.23
C VAL A 429 15.40 -7.04 35.60
N LYS A 430 14.34 -7.82 35.80
CA LYS A 430 13.60 -7.90 37.07
C LYS A 430 13.96 -9.20 37.79
N TYR A 431 14.74 -9.12 38.86
CA TYR A 431 15.06 -10.27 39.70
C TYR A 431 13.95 -10.43 40.76
N LEU A 432 13.27 -11.57 40.76
CA LEU A 432 12.22 -11.92 41.73
C LEU A 432 12.64 -13.17 42.51
N GLN A 433 12.84 -13.03 43.82
CA GLN A 433 12.93 -14.17 44.73
C GLN A 433 11.54 -14.45 45.29
N LYS A 434 11.02 -15.66 45.08
CA LYS A 434 9.70 -16.07 45.56
C LYS A 434 9.78 -17.23 46.53
N ASP A 435 8.83 -17.28 47.46
CA ASP A 435 8.68 -18.40 48.39
C ASP A 435 8.04 -19.64 47.72
N GLU A 436 7.74 -20.63 48.56
CA GLU A 436 7.09 -21.89 48.18
C GLU A 436 5.68 -21.67 47.61
N ASN A 437 4.94 -20.70 48.14
CA ASN A 437 3.58 -20.33 47.70
C ASN A 437 3.59 -19.44 46.45
N GLY A 438 4.73 -18.81 46.13
CA GLY A 438 4.89 -17.86 45.03
C GLY A 438 4.76 -16.38 45.43
N GLU A 439 4.66 -16.08 46.73
CA GLU A 439 4.76 -14.72 47.26
C GLU A 439 6.19 -14.17 47.07
N ILE A 440 6.31 -12.86 46.84
CA ILE A 440 7.59 -12.21 46.53
C ILE A 440 8.31 -11.86 47.84
N LEU A 441 9.41 -12.56 48.11
CA LEU A 441 10.31 -12.30 49.24
C LEU A 441 11.25 -11.12 48.96
N ASN A 442 11.68 -10.97 47.71
CA ASN A 442 12.58 -9.89 47.28
C ASN A 442 12.35 -9.56 45.80
N GLN A 443 12.39 -8.26 45.46
CA GLN A 443 12.33 -7.77 44.08
C GLN A 443 13.38 -6.69 43.85
N GLU A 444 14.15 -6.83 42.77
CA GLU A 444 15.11 -5.84 42.30
C GLU A 444 14.93 -5.62 40.79
N ASN A 445 14.81 -4.36 40.37
CA ASN A 445 14.82 -3.99 38.95
C ASN A 445 16.19 -3.37 38.62
N LYS A 446 16.98 -3.99 37.74
CA LYS A 446 18.26 -3.45 37.27
C LYS A 446 18.16 -3.03 35.82
N VAL A 447 18.68 -1.84 35.50
CA VAL A 447 18.84 -1.38 34.11
C VAL A 447 20.21 -1.82 33.60
N LEU A 448 20.22 -2.48 32.45
CA LEU A 448 21.41 -2.87 31.69
C LEU A 448 21.33 -2.24 30.29
N SER A 449 22.39 -2.37 29.48
CA SER A 449 22.46 -1.84 28.12
C SER A 449 23.10 -2.83 27.15
N GLY A 450 22.66 -2.81 25.89
CA GLY A 450 23.26 -3.63 24.83
C GLY A 450 22.78 -3.22 23.44
N LYS A 451 23.39 -3.79 22.39
CA LYS A 451 23.02 -3.48 20.99
C LYS A 451 21.60 -3.95 20.67
N PHE A 452 20.86 -3.14 19.91
CA PHE A 452 19.58 -3.52 19.32
C PHE A 452 19.65 -4.89 18.61
N GLY A 453 18.70 -5.78 18.91
CA GLY A 453 18.62 -7.13 18.36
C GLY A 453 19.52 -8.18 19.03
N ALA A 454 20.40 -7.80 19.96
CA ALA A 454 21.19 -8.77 20.73
C ALA A 454 20.30 -9.53 21.74
N ALA A 455 20.71 -10.74 22.11
CA ALA A 455 20.08 -11.52 23.17
C ALA A 455 20.27 -10.86 24.54
N VAL A 456 19.22 -10.82 25.36
CA VAL A 456 19.23 -10.18 26.68
C VAL A 456 20.20 -10.89 27.63
N GLN A 457 21.01 -10.11 28.35
CA GLN A 457 21.92 -10.60 29.38
C GLN A 457 21.37 -10.30 30.78
N TYR A 458 21.86 -11.02 31.79
CA TYR A 458 21.52 -10.83 33.20
C TYR A 458 22.73 -11.19 34.09
N ASP A 459 22.71 -10.75 35.34
CA ASP A 459 23.70 -11.11 36.35
C ASP A 459 23.29 -12.44 37.01
N ASP A 460 24.23 -13.40 37.11
CA ASP A 460 24.06 -14.66 37.86
C ASP A 460 24.08 -14.41 39.38
N LYS A 461 23.01 -13.78 39.88
CA LYS A 461 22.84 -13.40 41.29
C LYS A 461 22.36 -14.61 42.11
N LYS A 462 23.22 -15.12 42.99
CA LYS A 462 22.93 -16.35 43.74
C LYS A 462 22.24 -16.07 45.07
N TYR A 463 21.16 -16.79 45.34
CA TYR A 463 20.47 -16.83 46.62
C TYR A 463 20.59 -18.25 47.18
N ALA A 464 21.11 -18.43 48.39
CA ALA A 464 21.43 -19.75 48.92
C ALA A 464 20.16 -20.60 49.14
N GLY A 465 20.12 -21.80 48.53
CA GLY A 465 18.95 -22.68 48.54
C GLY A 465 17.85 -22.29 47.55
N TYR A 466 18.15 -21.46 46.54
CA TYR A 466 17.22 -21.09 45.46
C TYR A 466 17.86 -21.25 44.07
N GLU A 467 17.09 -21.73 43.11
CA GLU A 467 17.50 -21.85 41.69
C GLU A 467 16.68 -20.95 40.77
N ILE A 468 17.23 -20.60 39.59
CA ILE A 468 16.49 -19.87 38.55
C ILE A 468 15.55 -20.83 37.85
N THR A 469 14.27 -20.47 37.78
CA THR A 469 13.26 -21.27 37.08
C THR A 469 13.61 -21.45 35.59
N SER A 470 13.42 -22.67 35.09
CA SER A 470 13.64 -23.01 33.67
C SER A 470 12.79 -22.17 32.71
N ALA A 471 11.58 -21.77 33.15
CA ALA A 471 10.72 -20.83 32.42
C ALA A 471 11.35 -19.43 32.26
N SER A 472 12.00 -18.89 33.30
CA SER A 472 12.77 -17.64 33.18
C SER A 472 13.94 -17.79 32.22
N LEU A 473 14.73 -18.87 32.32
CA LEU A 473 15.87 -19.10 31.41
C LEU A 473 15.42 -19.18 29.95
N ALA A 474 14.33 -19.90 29.66
CA ALA A 474 13.75 -19.96 28.32
C ALA A 474 13.22 -18.61 27.83
N SER A 475 12.53 -17.85 28.69
CA SER A 475 12.02 -16.51 28.36
C SER A 475 13.13 -15.52 28.04
N ILE A 476 14.24 -15.54 28.80
CA ILE A 476 15.40 -14.67 28.58
C ILE A 476 16.10 -15.05 27.27
N ALA A 477 16.35 -16.34 27.04
CA ALA A 477 16.99 -16.82 25.82
C ALA A 477 16.19 -16.52 24.54
N ALA A 478 14.86 -16.46 24.63
CA ALA A 478 13.97 -16.08 23.53
C ALA A 478 13.80 -14.56 23.34
N THR A 479 14.33 -13.72 24.24
CA THR A 479 14.12 -12.26 24.22
C THR A 479 15.34 -11.51 23.69
N THR A 480 15.10 -10.59 22.75
CA THR A 480 16.12 -9.66 22.24
C THR A 480 15.85 -8.21 22.70
N ILE A 481 16.89 -7.38 22.62
CA ILE A 481 16.84 -5.96 22.96
C ILE A 481 16.12 -5.20 21.83
N LYS A 482 14.98 -4.57 22.15
CA LYS A 482 14.19 -3.74 21.24
C LYS A 482 14.80 -2.35 21.03
N ALA A 483 14.44 -1.73 19.90
CA ALA A 483 14.88 -0.38 19.53
C ALA A 483 14.30 0.75 20.42
N ASP A 484 13.17 0.49 21.08
CA ASP A 484 12.39 1.46 21.87
C ASP A 484 12.79 1.51 23.36
N GLY A 485 13.68 0.62 23.81
CA GLY A 485 14.06 0.45 25.21
C GLY A 485 12.99 -0.19 26.11
N THR A 486 11.89 -0.71 25.56
CA THR A 486 10.82 -1.34 26.35
C THR A 486 11.09 -2.80 26.72
N THR A 487 12.24 -3.37 26.33
CA THR A 487 12.62 -4.74 26.73
C THR A 487 12.72 -4.85 28.25
N SER A 488 11.85 -5.68 28.82
CA SER A 488 11.90 -6.10 30.22
C SER A 488 11.80 -7.62 30.28
N VAL A 489 12.75 -8.25 30.96
CA VAL A 489 12.71 -9.70 31.29
C VAL A 489 12.61 -9.89 32.81
N THR A 490 12.24 -11.10 33.23
CA THR A 490 12.14 -11.50 34.63
C THR A 490 13.00 -12.75 34.90
N VAL A 491 13.88 -12.66 35.90
CA VAL A 491 14.63 -13.78 36.46
C VAL A 491 13.94 -14.19 37.76
N GLU A 492 13.13 -15.23 37.72
CA GLU A 492 12.40 -15.75 38.88
C GLU A 492 13.18 -16.91 39.53
N TYR A 493 13.49 -16.74 40.82
CA TYR A 493 14.17 -17.69 41.68
C TYR A 493 13.16 -18.36 42.63
N ARG A 494 13.28 -19.68 42.81
CA ARG A 494 12.43 -20.48 43.72
C ARG A 494 13.25 -21.41 44.62
N PRO A 495 12.72 -21.83 45.78
CA PRO A 495 13.44 -22.70 46.70
C PRO A 495 13.80 -24.04 46.04
N VAL A 496 15.02 -24.53 46.29
CA VAL A 496 15.44 -25.87 45.88
C VAL A 496 14.76 -26.90 46.78
N THR A 497 14.05 -27.85 46.17
CA THR A 497 13.38 -28.95 46.88
C THR A 497 14.22 -30.22 46.86
N ILE A 498 14.19 -30.96 47.96
CA ILE A 498 14.80 -32.27 48.15
C ILE A 498 13.70 -33.33 48.33
N THR A 499 13.95 -34.57 47.94
CA THR A 499 13.05 -35.70 48.24
C THR A 499 13.67 -36.59 49.32
N VAL A 500 12.88 -36.87 50.36
CA VAL A 500 13.23 -37.75 51.47
C VAL A 500 12.44 -39.04 51.38
N TYR A 501 13.14 -40.17 51.47
CA TYR A 501 12.62 -41.53 51.46
C TYR A 501 12.77 -42.17 52.85
N ILE A 502 11.76 -42.91 53.30
CA ILE A 502 11.75 -43.57 54.60
C ILE A 502 11.51 -45.08 54.38
N LYS A 503 12.32 -45.90 55.05
CA LYS A 503 12.29 -47.37 54.98
C LYS A 503 12.05 -47.96 56.36
N HIS A 504 11.17 -48.95 56.45
CA HIS A 504 10.88 -49.67 57.70
C HIS A 504 11.36 -51.12 57.56
N TYR A 505 12.09 -51.60 58.56
CA TYR A 505 12.66 -52.95 58.59
C TYR A 505 12.20 -53.68 59.85
N TYR A 506 11.43 -54.76 59.72
CA TYR A 506 10.93 -55.53 60.86
C TYR A 506 11.76 -56.78 61.10
N ALA A 507 11.96 -57.13 62.38
CA ALA A 507 12.65 -58.35 62.78
C ALA A 507 11.78 -59.60 62.55
N ASP A 508 12.41 -60.70 62.16
CA ASP A 508 11.85 -62.06 62.23
C ASP A 508 11.83 -62.60 63.68
N LEU A 509 11.66 -63.91 63.86
CA LEU A 509 11.65 -64.55 65.19
C LEU A 509 13.05 -64.83 65.74
N ASP A 510 14.07 -64.85 64.89
CA ASP A 510 15.48 -65.06 65.25
C ASP A 510 16.21 -63.73 65.52
N GLY A 511 15.56 -62.60 65.24
CA GLY A 511 16.04 -61.24 65.47
C GLY A 511 16.67 -60.58 64.23
N ASN A 512 16.63 -61.21 63.06
CA ASN A 512 17.18 -60.65 61.83
C ASN A 512 16.16 -59.72 61.16
N TYR A 513 16.65 -58.62 60.57
CA TYR A 513 15.81 -57.70 59.81
C TYR A 513 15.73 -58.11 58.34
N SER A 514 14.55 -57.93 57.74
CA SER A 514 14.32 -58.18 56.30
C SER A 514 15.35 -57.46 55.41
N THR A 515 15.82 -58.11 54.34
CA THR A 515 16.68 -57.48 53.33
C THR A 515 15.92 -56.47 52.46
N THR A 516 14.62 -56.67 52.27
CA THR A 516 13.71 -55.74 51.59
C THR A 516 12.93 -54.89 52.61
N PRO A 517 12.97 -53.55 52.52
CA PRO A 517 12.20 -52.67 53.39
C PRO A 517 10.71 -52.65 53.04
N ASP A 518 9.89 -52.42 54.06
CA ASP A 518 8.53 -51.92 53.92
C ASP A 518 8.60 -50.39 53.70
N TYR A 519 8.06 -49.91 52.58
CA TYR A 519 8.18 -48.51 52.18
C TYR A 519 7.01 -47.68 52.73
N SER A 520 7.32 -46.50 53.27
CA SER A 520 6.33 -45.44 53.47
C SER A 520 6.50 -44.32 52.44
N ASN A 521 5.52 -43.42 52.42
CA ASN A 521 5.50 -42.23 51.58
C ASN A 521 6.85 -41.49 51.53
N ASN A 522 7.20 -40.99 50.34
CA ASN A 522 8.23 -39.99 50.16
C ASN A 522 7.68 -38.60 50.54
N TYR A 523 8.58 -37.72 51.01
CA TYR A 523 8.27 -36.35 51.36
C TYR A 523 9.18 -35.40 50.58
N THR A 524 8.59 -34.55 49.76
CA THR A 524 9.29 -33.43 49.13
C THR A 524 9.28 -32.25 50.10
N THR A 525 10.44 -31.64 50.34
CA THR A 525 10.56 -30.47 51.21
C THR A 525 11.74 -29.59 50.79
N ASN A 526 11.90 -28.43 51.41
CA ASN A 526 12.86 -27.41 51.01
C ASN A 526 14.22 -27.60 51.70
N TYR A 527 15.28 -27.17 51.02
CA TYR A 527 16.68 -27.35 51.43
C TYR A 527 17.05 -26.81 52.83
N ASN A 528 16.26 -25.87 53.38
CA ASN A 528 16.65 -25.03 54.52
C ASN A 528 15.99 -25.39 55.88
N ALA A 529 15.20 -26.47 55.97
CA ALA A 529 14.37 -26.75 57.15
C ALA A 529 14.85 -27.95 58.00
N ASN A 530 14.99 -27.73 59.30
CA ASN A 530 15.34 -28.76 60.29
C ASN A 530 14.15 -29.69 60.55
N TYR A 531 14.23 -30.94 60.09
CA TYR A 531 13.17 -31.94 60.27
C TYR A 531 13.53 -33.01 61.31
N SER A 532 12.57 -33.34 62.17
CA SER A 532 12.53 -34.57 62.95
C SER A 532 11.55 -35.55 62.32
N ILE A 533 12.04 -36.68 61.82
CA ILE A 533 11.21 -37.77 61.31
C ILE A 533 10.95 -38.74 62.46
N SER A 534 9.71 -38.85 62.92
CA SER A 534 9.32 -39.82 63.96
C SER A 534 9.12 -41.22 63.38
N ALA A 535 9.42 -42.25 64.18
CA ALA A 535 9.17 -43.63 63.82
C ALA A 535 7.66 -43.94 63.80
N SER A 536 7.21 -44.73 62.81
CA SER A 536 5.83 -45.24 62.76
C SER A 536 5.53 -46.17 63.93
N VAL A 537 4.36 -46.04 64.56
CA VAL A 537 3.92 -46.97 65.62
C VAL A 537 3.40 -48.27 65.01
N LYS A 538 3.87 -49.43 65.50
CA LYS A 538 3.46 -50.77 65.04
C LYS A 538 3.18 -51.67 66.23
N GLU A 539 1.98 -52.26 66.32
CA GLU A 539 1.65 -53.20 67.39
C GLU A 539 2.61 -54.40 67.40
N GLY A 540 3.09 -54.78 68.59
CA GLY A 540 3.98 -55.92 68.77
C GLY A 540 5.46 -55.68 68.43
N PHE A 541 5.83 -54.46 68.02
CA PHE A 541 7.21 -54.08 67.72
C PHE A 541 7.61 -52.77 68.40
N THR A 542 8.93 -52.57 68.58
CA THR A 542 9.54 -51.33 69.09
C THR A 542 10.64 -50.88 68.12
N PRO A 543 10.65 -49.61 67.66
CA PRO A 543 11.71 -49.09 66.79
C PRO A 543 13.02 -48.89 67.56
N ASN A 544 14.15 -48.93 66.85
CA ASN A 544 15.49 -48.72 67.41
C ASN A 544 15.75 -47.27 67.87
N VAL A 545 15.02 -46.30 67.31
CA VAL A 545 15.00 -44.89 67.71
C VAL A 545 13.58 -44.34 67.54
N GLU A 546 13.15 -43.45 68.45
CA GLU A 546 11.81 -42.85 68.38
C GLU A 546 11.69 -41.79 67.27
N SER A 547 12.78 -41.11 66.94
CA SER A 547 12.88 -40.18 65.81
C SER A 547 14.31 -40.04 65.30
N ILE A 548 14.46 -39.49 64.10
CA ILE A 548 15.74 -39.11 63.49
C ILE A 548 15.68 -37.61 63.17
N SER A 549 16.61 -36.83 63.74
CA SER A 549 16.77 -35.41 63.43
C SER A 549 17.73 -35.20 62.26
N ILE A 550 17.33 -34.37 61.30
CA ILE A 550 18.17 -33.91 60.20
C ILE A 550 18.74 -32.53 60.59
N ALA A 551 20.06 -32.44 60.69
CA ALA A 551 20.79 -31.20 60.99
C ALA A 551 22.01 -31.06 60.08
N ASP A 552 22.24 -29.86 59.55
CA ASP A 552 23.45 -29.32 58.90
C ASP A 552 24.15 -30.12 57.76
N ALA A 553 23.66 -31.30 57.39
CA ALA A 553 24.34 -32.24 56.49
C ALA A 553 23.62 -32.50 55.16
N VAL A 554 22.54 -31.77 54.86
CA VAL A 554 21.88 -31.82 53.54
C VAL A 554 22.73 -31.05 52.54
N LYS A 555 23.24 -31.74 51.52
CA LYS A 555 23.78 -31.16 50.29
C LYS A 555 22.74 -31.12 49.18
N GLU A 556 22.79 -30.04 48.42
CA GLU A 556 21.98 -29.75 47.23
C GLU A 556 21.95 -30.93 46.24
N GLY A 557 20.81 -31.14 45.56
CA GLY A 557 20.64 -32.14 44.51
C GLY A 557 20.65 -33.63 44.92
N ASN A 558 20.69 -33.96 46.21
CA ASN A 558 20.73 -35.35 46.68
C ASN A 558 19.38 -35.81 47.27
N ASN A 559 19.04 -37.08 47.05
CA ASN A 559 17.90 -37.75 47.69
C ASN A 559 18.34 -38.45 48.98
N TYR A 560 17.63 -38.21 50.08
CA TYR A 560 17.99 -38.75 51.39
C TYR A 560 17.14 -39.98 51.72
N THR A 561 17.77 -41.02 52.25
CA THR A 561 17.09 -42.25 52.69
C THR A 561 17.36 -42.49 54.17
N PHE A 562 16.30 -42.52 54.97
CA PHE A 562 16.35 -42.88 56.39
C PHE A 562 15.74 -44.27 56.61
N SER A 563 16.09 -44.92 57.72
CA SER A 563 15.69 -46.30 57.99
C SER A 563 15.46 -46.54 59.47
N PHE A 564 14.31 -47.16 59.79
CA PHE A 564 13.92 -47.56 61.14
C PHE A 564 13.87 -49.08 61.24
N ASN A 565 14.52 -49.63 62.27
CA ASN A 565 14.62 -51.06 62.52
C ASN A 565 13.75 -51.43 63.73
N TYR A 566 12.85 -52.39 63.57
CA TYR A 566 11.78 -52.72 64.52
C TYR A 566 11.97 -54.11 65.13
N THR A 567 12.31 -54.14 66.41
CA THR A 567 12.49 -55.38 67.19
C THR A 567 11.13 -55.87 67.70
N ARG A 568 10.92 -57.20 67.77
CA ARG A 568 9.69 -57.78 68.33
C ARG A 568 9.62 -57.61 69.83
N ASN A 569 8.43 -57.31 70.34
CA ASN A 569 8.18 -57.17 71.76
C ASN A 569 8.00 -58.56 72.41
N THR A 570 8.48 -58.72 73.64
CA THR A 570 8.13 -59.88 74.49
C THR A 570 6.75 -59.65 75.11
N MET A 571 5.86 -60.63 74.97
CA MET A 571 4.47 -60.59 75.43
C MET A 571 4.21 -61.73 76.42
N THR A 572 3.29 -61.52 77.36
CA THR A 572 2.80 -62.55 78.30
C THR A 572 1.59 -63.30 77.74
N TYR A 573 1.50 -64.61 77.99
CA TYR A 573 0.37 -65.45 77.60
C TYR A 573 0.03 -66.51 78.67
N THR A 574 -1.24 -66.90 78.77
CA THR A 574 -1.73 -67.87 79.78
C THR A 574 -1.88 -69.29 79.22
N VAL A 575 -1.50 -70.31 79.98
CA VAL A 575 -1.92 -71.71 79.79
C VAL A 575 -2.97 -72.06 80.85
N LYS A 576 -4.14 -72.52 80.41
CA LYS A 576 -5.27 -72.93 81.26
C LYS A 576 -5.52 -74.43 81.11
N TYR A 577 -5.94 -75.08 82.18
CA TYR A 577 -6.21 -76.52 82.21
C TYR A 577 -7.67 -76.74 82.62
N PHE A 578 -8.35 -77.68 81.98
CA PHE A 578 -9.79 -77.93 82.14
C PHE A 578 -10.06 -79.42 82.30
N LEU A 579 -10.83 -79.79 83.32
CA LEU A 579 -11.23 -81.17 83.59
C LEU A 579 -12.74 -81.33 83.38
N GLU A 580 -13.13 -82.37 82.66
CA GLU A 580 -14.53 -82.75 82.45
C GLU A 580 -15.24 -83.02 83.80
N ASN A 581 -16.49 -82.57 83.91
CA ASN A 581 -17.32 -82.81 85.08
C ASN A 581 -17.81 -84.26 85.10
N ALA A 582 -18.02 -84.82 86.30
CA ALA A 582 -18.53 -86.18 86.45
C ALA A 582 -19.99 -86.31 85.94
N ASN A 583 -20.85 -85.36 86.30
CA ASN A 583 -22.31 -85.45 86.08
C ASN A 583 -22.82 -84.69 84.82
N ASN A 584 -21.94 -84.20 83.95
CA ASN A 584 -22.30 -83.60 82.65
C ASN A 584 -21.09 -83.57 81.69
N ASN A 585 -21.30 -83.13 80.44
CA ASN A 585 -20.25 -83.05 79.40
C ASN A 585 -19.58 -81.66 79.31
N LEU A 586 -19.64 -80.85 80.37
CA LEU A 586 -18.93 -79.58 80.47
C LEU A 586 -17.61 -79.78 81.21
N TYR A 587 -16.66 -78.86 81.03
CA TYR A 587 -15.34 -78.90 81.66
C TYR A 587 -15.16 -77.66 82.56
N THR A 588 -14.40 -77.80 83.65
CA THR A 588 -14.17 -76.74 84.65
C THR A 588 -12.69 -76.38 84.72
N GLU A 589 -12.35 -75.07 84.68
CA GLU A 589 -10.95 -74.59 84.77
C GLU A 589 -10.34 -75.04 86.12
N GLN A 590 -9.26 -75.82 86.03
CA GLN A 590 -8.40 -76.17 87.15
C GLN A 590 -7.49 -74.96 87.41
N THR A 591 -8.05 -73.93 88.04
CA THR A 591 -7.40 -72.61 88.22
C THR A 591 -6.08 -72.69 88.98
N SER A 592 -5.92 -73.67 89.88
CA SER A 592 -4.67 -74.01 90.57
C SER A 592 -3.57 -74.59 89.67
N ALA A 593 -3.92 -75.06 88.48
CA ALA A 593 -2.98 -75.64 87.50
C ALA A 593 -2.59 -74.66 86.38
N ARG A 594 -3.14 -73.44 86.36
CA ARG A 594 -2.81 -72.38 85.39
C ARG A 594 -1.31 -72.03 85.39
N GLU A 595 -0.78 -71.66 84.23
CA GLU A 595 0.58 -71.14 84.07
C GLU A 595 0.52 -69.80 83.32
N GLU A 596 1.33 -68.82 83.71
CA GLU A 596 1.57 -67.61 82.90
C GLU A 596 2.99 -67.71 82.31
N LYS A 597 3.15 -67.40 81.03
CA LYS A 597 4.38 -67.58 80.24
C LYS A 597 4.69 -66.34 79.40
N THR A 598 5.89 -66.30 78.82
CA THR A 598 6.34 -65.21 77.95
C THR A 598 6.93 -65.73 76.65
N GLY A 599 6.81 -64.95 75.57
CA GLY A 599 7.48 -65.19 74.29
C GLY A 599 7.39 -63.99 73.36
N LEU A 600 8.06 -64.04 72.20
CA LEU A 600 8.03 -62.94 71.24
C LEU A 600 6.68 -62.83 70.51
N PHE A 601 6.25 -61.61 70.22
CA PHE A 601 5.07 -61.33 69.41
C PHE A 601 5.14 -62.05 68.05
N GLY A 602 4.15 -62.89 67.76
CA GLY A 602 4.06 -63.74 66.57
C GLY A 602 4.72 -65.13 66.69
N ALA A 603 5.40 -65.45 67.80
CA ALA A 603 5.89 -66.81 68.05
C ALA A 603 4.73 -67.77 68.44
N GLN A 604 4.95 -69.08 68.41
CA GLN A 604 3.94 -70.09 68.76
C GLN A 604 3.69 -70.19 70.28
N LEU A 605 2.43 -70.47 70.66
CA LEU A 605 1.98 -70.67 72.04
C LEU A 605 2.36 -72.07 72.54
N VAL A 606 3.38 -72.15 73.40
CA VAL A 606 3.87 -73.44 73.95
C VAL A 606 3.16 -73.78 75.27
N TYR A 607 2.55 -74.96 75.32
CA TYR A 607 2.00 -75.57 76.53
C TYR A 607 2.69 -76.91 76.85
N GLN A 608 2.39 -77.49 78.01
CA GLN A 608 2.82 -78.83 78.40
C GLN A 608 1.61 -79.59 78.93
N GLN A 609 1.46 -80.88 78.58
CA GLN A 609 0.40 -81.71 79.16
C GLN A 609 0.78 -82.09 80.60
N LYS A 610 -0.19 -81.94 81.51
CA LYS A 610 -0.12 -82.44 82.89
C LYS A 610 -0.79 -83.80 82.98
N THR A 611 -0.35 -84.64 83.92
CA THR A 611 -1.09 -85.85 84.32
C THR A 611 -2.18 -85.46 85.29
N ILE A 612 -3.40 -85.97 85.10
CA ILE A 612 -4.52 -85.83 86.03
C ILE A 612 -4.97 -87.26 86.39
N GLU A 613 -5.20 -87.55 87.66
CA GLU A 613 -5.69 -88.87 88.06
C GLU A 613 -7.11 -89.09 87.56
N HIS A 614 -7.38 -90.31 87.06
CA HIS A 614 -8.66 -90.73 86.51
C HIS A 614 -9.19 -89.87 85.34
N ALA A 615 -8.28 -89.24 84.58
CA ALA A 615 -8.62 -88.48 83.38
C ALA A 615 -7.50 -88.50 82.31
N ALA A 616 -7.88 -88.66 81.05
CA ALA A 616 -6.99 -88.62 79.89
C ALA A 616 -6.99 -87.23 79.22
N PHE A 617 -5.94 -86.91 78.46
CA PHE A 617 -5.95 -85.74 77.57
C PHE A 617 -7.03 -85.91 76.48
N ASP A 618 -7.73 -84.82 76.18
CA ASP A 618 -8.87 -84.79 75.26
C ASP A 618 -8.62 -83.85 74.07
N SER A 619 -8.32 -82.57 74.33
CA SER A 619 -8.18 -81.55 73.29
C SER A 619 -7.39 -80.31 73.75
N VAL A 620 -7.04 -79.45 72.80
CA VAL A 620 -6.41 -78.14 73.06
C VAL A 620 -7.02 -77.07 72.15
N GLU A 621 -7.26 -75.88 72.70
CA GLU A 621 -7.75 -74.71 71.97
C GLU A 621 -6.82 -73.51 72.15
N TYR A 622 -6.65 -72.71 71.11
CA TYR A 622 -5.85 -71.48 71.14
C TYR A 622 -6.73 -70.24 70.99
N SER A 623 -6.41 -69.19 71.74
CA SER A 623 -7.04 -67.86 71.64
C SER A 623 -6.91 -67.17 70.28
N THR A 624 -5.99 -67.62 69.42
CA THR A 624 -5.69 -67.05 68.11
C THR A 624 -5.71 -68.15 67.04
N THR A 625 -6.23 -67.83 65.84
CA THR A 625 -6.44 -68.79 64.74
C THR A 625 -5.19 -69.58 64.34
N ASN A 626 -4.01 -68.98 64.53
CA ASN A 626 -2.72 -69.57 64.14
C ASN A 626 -1.90 -70.06 65.35
N GLY A 627 -2.45 -70.08 66.56
CA GLY A 627 -1.73 -70.50 67.78
C GLY A 627 -0.59 -69.57 68.19
N THR A 628 -0.57 -68.32 67.72
CA THR A 628 0.52 -67.37 67.97
C THR A 628 0.29 -66.44 69.16
N ILE A 629 1.40 -66.05 69.80
CA ILE A 629 1.50 -65.06 70.87
C ILE A 629 1.22 -63.66 70.32
N GLY A 630 0.21 -63.01 70.88
CA GLY A 630 -0.14 -61.61 70.65
C GLY A 630 -0.75 -61.00 71.93
N THR A 631 -1.46 -59.89 71.76
CA THR A 631 -2.08 -59.17 72.86
C THR A 631 -3.20 -60.00 73.49
N ASN A 632 -3.10 -60.29 74.81
CA ASN A 632 -4.02 -61.13 75.59
C ASN A 632 -4.14 -62.62 75.17
N SER A 633 -3.11 -63.20 74.54
CA SER A 633 -3.15 -64.61 74.15
C SER A 633 -3.25 -65.59 75.34
N PHE A 634 -3.99 -66.68 75.14
CA PHE A 634 -4.00 -67.87 75.98
C PHE A 634 -4.18 -69.17 75.16
N VAL A 635 -3.96 -70.30 75.83
CA VAL A 635 -4.22 -71.66 75.33
C VAL A 635 -4.93 -72.48 76.43
N SER A 636 -5.95 -73.24 76.06
CA SER A 636 -6.79 -74.05 76.95
C SER A 636 -6.57 -75.54 76.67
N VAL A 637 -6.23 -76.32 77.69
CA VAL A 637 -5.93 -77.77 77.59
C VAL A 637 -7.00 -78.57 78.32
N TYR A 638 -7.70 -79.47 77.63
CA TYR A 638 -8.87 -80.19 78.13
C TYR A 638 -8.57 -81.67 78.42
N TYR A 639 -9.22 -82.18 79.47
CA TYR A 639 -9.05 -83.53 79.99
C TYR A 639 -10.41 -84.19 80.25
N LYS A 640 -10.57 -85.43 79.76
CA LYS A 640 -11.81 -86.21 79.84
C LYS A 640 -11.70 -87.27 80.92
N ARG A 641 -12.77 -87.52 81.68
CA ARG A 641 -12.74 -88.53 82.75
C ARG A 641 -12.67 -89.95 82.19
N ASP A 642 -11.96 -90.80 82.92
CA ASP A 642 -12.04 -92.25 82.73
C ASP A 642 -13.47 -92.75 82.99
N THR A 643 -13.83 -93.90 82.42
CA THR A 643 -15.18 -94.48 82.56
C THR A 643 -15.17 -95.81 83.30
N VAL A 644 -16.26 -96.04 84.04
CA VAL A 644 -16.47 -97.16 84.97
C VAL A 644 -17.77 -97.86 84.61
N LYS A 645 -17.76 -99.19 84.49
CA LYS A 645 -18.90 -100.00 84.07
C LYS A 645 -19.54 -100.75 85.24
N PHE A 646 -20.85 -100.63 85.37
CA PHE A 646 -21.69 -101.32 86.34
C PHE A 646 -22.63 -102.31 85.62
N THR A 647 -22.69 -103.56 86.11
CA THR A 647 -23.53 -104.62 85.52
C THR A 647 -24.64 -105.06 86.47
N TYR A 648 -25.90 -104.92 86.05
CA TYR A 648 -27.10 -105.17 86.84
C TYR A 648 -27.79 -106.47 86.39
N LYS A 649 -27.92 -107.44 87.29
CA LYS A 649 -28.45 -108.78 87.00
C LYS A 649 -29.84 -108.97 87.62
N TRP A 650 -30.86 -109.16 86.78
CA TRP A 650 -32.27 -109.13 87.21
C TRP A 650 -32.79 -110.43 87.86
N ASN A 651 -32.03 -111.53 87.80
CA ASN A 651 -32.34 -112.84 88.39
C ASN A 651 -33.70 -113.46 87.97
N ASN A 652 -34.37 -112.92 86.94
CA ASN A 652 -35.72 -113.35 86.53
C ASN A 652 -35.73 -114.61 85.62
N GLY A 653 -34.56 -115.16 85.27
CA GLY A 653 -34.43 -116.32 84.38
C GLY A 653 -34.82 -116.10 82.91
N ASN A 654 -35.37 -114.93 82.57
CA ASN A 654 -35.88 -114.60 81.23
C ASN A 654 -35.69 -113.11 80.86
N VAL A 655 -34.70 -112.45 81.46
CA VAL A 655 -34.30 -111.05 81.19
C VAL A 655 -32.78 -110.99 81.21
N THR A 656 -32.16 -110.34 80.22
CA THR A 656 -30.70 -110.17 80.15
C THR A 656 -30.19 -109.17 81.17
N ASP A 657 -28.92 -109.32 81.56
CA ASP A 657 -28.23 -108.33 82.39
C ASP A 657 -28.16 -106.97 81.69
N THR A 658 -28.19 -105.88 82.46
CA THR A 658 -28.11 -104.51 81.97
C THR A 658 -26.75 -103.92 82.33
N GLU A 659 -26.01 -103.38 81.36
CA GLU A 659 -24.75 -102.67 81.64
C GLU A 659 -24.95 -101.16 81.50
N ILE A 660 -24.48 -100.39 82.48
CA ILE A 660 -24.43 -98.93 82.44
C ILE A 660 -22.97 -98.51 82.61
N THR A 661 -22.53 -97.56 81.79
CA THR A 661 -21.19 -96.97 81.90
C THR A 661 -21.34 -95.55 82.40
N TYR A 662 -20.64 -95.24 83.48
CA TYR A 662 -20.60 -93.96 84.18
C TYR A 662 -19.19 -93.35 84.02
N LYS A 663 -19.04 -92.05 84.20
CA LYS A 663 -17.73 -91.41 84.36
C LYS A 663 -17.19 -91.66 85.77
N TYR A 664 -15.87 -91.61 85.93
CA TYR A 664 -15.24 -91.74 87.23
C TYR A 664 -15.72 -90.63 88.19
N GLY A 665 -16.40 -91.04 89.27
CA GLY A 665 -17.04 -90.15 90.25
C GLY A 665 -18.44 -89.65 89.87
N GLU A 666 -19.06 -90.16 88.80
CA GLU A 666 -20.45 -89.82 88.43
C GLU A 666 -21.46 -90.46 89.40
N SER A 667 -22.53 -89.74 89.73
CA SER A 667 -23.56 -90.20 90.67
C SER A 667 -24.41 -91.34 90.09
N VAL A 668 -24.58 -92.43 90.84
CA VAL A 668 -25.20 -93.67 90.34
C VAL A 668 -26.69 -93.72 90.65
N THR A 669 -27.52 -93.83 89.60
CA THR A 669 -28.97 -94.06 89.72
C THR A 669 -29.34 -95.49 89.32
N ALA A 670 -30.20 -96.15 90.10
CA ALA A 670 -30.68 -97.50 89.79
C ALA A 670 -31.50 -97.54 88.49
N PRO A 671 -31.33 -98.57 87.63
CA PRO A 671 -32.25 -98.79 86.51
C PRO A 671 -33.64 -99.19 87.01
N SER A 672 -34.68 -98.70 86.34
CA SER A 672 -36.09 -98.94 86.68
C SER A 672 -36.47 -100.42 86.54
N SER A 673 -37.07 -101.01 87.56
CA SER A 673 -37.47 -102.42 87.58
C SER A 673 -38.62 -102.73 86.63
N SER A 674 -38.45 -103.72 85.75
CA SER A 674 -39.56 -104.33 85.01
C SER A 674 -40.53 -105.02 85.97
N GLU A 675 -41.83 -104.70 85.90
CA GLU A 675 -42.83 -105.31 86.77
C GLU A 675 -42.90 -106.83 86.59
N ARG A 676 -42.89 -107.58 87.69
CA ARG A 676 -43.25 -109.00 87.70
C ARG A 676 -44.72 -109.12 88.06
N VAL A 677 -45.49 -109.85 87.26
CA VAL A 677 -46.88 -110.17 87.60
C VAL A 677 -46.92 -110.91 88.95
N LEU A 678 -47.71 -110.37 89.89
CA LEU A 678 -47.78 -110.78 91.31
C LEU A 678 -46.52 -110.58 92.16
N TYR A 679 -45.44 -109.94 91.67
CA TYR A 679 -44.26 -109.62 92.48
C TYR A 679 -43.75 -108.16 92.35
N LYS A 680 -43.49 -107.53 93.50
CA LYS A 680 -42.84 -106.24 93.68
C LYS A 680 -41.31 -106.38 93.76
N PHE A 681 -40.55 -105.44 93.21
CA PHE A 681 -39.10 -105.34 93.40
C PHE A 681 -38.75 -104.87 94.83
N ASN A 682 -37.67 -105.41 95.41
CA ASN A 682 -37.20 -105.05 96.74
C ASN A 682 -35.88 -104.26 96.69
N SER A 683 -34.74 -104.90 96.37
CA SER A 683 -33.42 -104.27 96.48
C SER A 683 -32.39 -104.80 95.48
N TRP A 684 -31.31 -104.04 95.29
CA TRP A 684 -30.05 -104.52 94.71
C TRP A 684 -29.13 -105.10 95.80
N ASN A 685 -28.41 -106.17 95.48
CA ASN A 685 -27.38 -106.78 96.31
C ASN A 685 -26.06 -106.96 95.51
N PRO A 686 -24.92 -106.36 95.93
CA PRO A 686 -24.81 -105.37 97.00
C PRO A 686 -25.67 -104.12 96.74
N SER A 687 -25.81 -103.24 97.73
CA SER A 687 -26.40 -101.92 97.53
C SER A 687 -25.57 -101.11 96.53
N LEU A 688 -26.21 -100.25 95.75
CA LEU A 688 -25.49 -99.37 94.83
C LEU A 688 -24.69 -98.31 95.63
N PRO A 689 -23.44 -98.00 95.24
CA PRO A 689 -22.69 -96.88 95.81
C PRO A 689 -23.28 -95.55 95.33
N GLU A 690 -22.96 -94.44 96.01
CA GLU A 690 -23.42 -93.10 95.60
C GLU A 690 -22.77 -92.62 94.28
N THR A 691 -21.53 -93.06 94.00
CA THR A 691 -20.77 -92.69 92.80
C THR A 691 -20.01 -93.87 92.19
N ALA A 692 -19.77 -93.83 90.88
CA ALA A 692 -19.03 -94.87 90.15
C ALA A 692 -17.51 -94.65 90.22
N THR A 693 -16.82 -95.44 91.04
CA THR A 693 -15.35 -95.37 91.21
C THR A 693 -14.60 -96.63 90.74
N GLU A 694 -15.24 -97.81 90.78
CA GLU A 694 -14.68 -99.07 90.30
C GLU A 694 -15.76 -99.97 89.66
N ASN A 695 -15.36 -100.90 88.79
CA ASN A 695 -16.29 -101.74 88.04
C ASN A 695 -17.04 -102.73 88.97
N ALA A 696 -18.37 -102.67 88.99
CA ALA A 696 -19.18 -103.37 89.99
C ALA A 696 -20.32 -104.21 89.36
N THR A 697 -20.88 -105.16 90.12
CA THR A 697 -21.97 -106.03 89.67
C THR A 697 -23.01 -106.25 90.76
N PHE A 698 -24.29 -106.05 90.41
CA PHE A 698 -25.42 -105.99 91.35
C PHE A 698 -26.53 -106.99 90.96
N LYS A 699 -27.30 -107.48 91.94
CA LYS A 699 -28.33 -108.54 91.77
C LYS A 699 -29.68 -108.17 92.39
N ALA A 700 -30.78 -108.37 91.68
CA ALA A 700 -32.14 -107.98 92.11
C ALA A 700 -32.84 -109.00 93.05
N THR A 701 -33.77 -108.51 93.90
CA THR A 701 -34.63 -109.29 94.83
C THR A 701 -36.12 -108.87 94.76
N TRP A 702 -37.06 -109.73 95.20
CA TRP A 702 -38.52 -109.60 94.92
C TRP A 702 -39.46 -110.13 96.05
N GLU A 703 -40.71 -109.66 96.12
CA GLU A 703 -41.79 -109.92 97.14
C GLU A 703 -43.20 -110.01 96.48
N THR A 704 -44.29 -110.54 97.08
CA THR A 704 -45.62 -110.77 96.42
C THR A 704 -46.83 -109.93 96.92
N LEU A 705 -47.90 -109.74 96.10
CA LEU A 705 -49.05 -108.83 96.39
C LEU A 705 -50.46 -109.27 95.86
N ALA A 706 -51.54 -108.66 96.39
CA ALA A 706 -52.96 -108.69 95.95
C ALA A 706 -53.70 -107.35 96.27
N GLY A 707 -54.85 -107.00 95.65
CA GLY A 707 -55.46 -105.65 95.79
C GLY A 707 -56.90 -105.40 95.24
N THR A 708 -57.32 -104.13 95.07
CA THR A 708 -58.59 -103.61 94.43
C THR A 708 -58.52 -102.06 94.17
N THR A 709 -59.59 -101.36 93.72
CA THR A 709 -59.55 -100.12 92.86
C THR A 709 -60.42 -98.89 93.24
N GLU A 710 -60.02 -97.63 92.92
CA GLU A 710 -60.84 -96.49 92.34
C GLU A 710 -60.04 -95.16 91.99
N THR A 711 -60.65 -93.96 91.72
CA THR A 711 -60.19 -92.98 90.66
C THR A 711 -60.14 -91.42 90.91
N GLY A 712 -59.34 -90.65 90.09
CA GLY A 712 -59.26 -89.15 89.92
C GLY A 712 -57.89 -88.63 89.33
N ALA A 713 -57.55 -87.35 88.94
CA ALA A 713 -58.23 -86.09 88.49
C ALA A 713 -57.20 -85.02 87.89
N PRO A 714 -57.57 -83.95 87.07
CA PRO A 714 -56.63 -83.20 86.15
C PRO A 714 -56.60 -81.61 86.12
N THR A 715 -55.63 -80.98 85.39
CA THR A 715 -55.35 -79.49 85.18
C THR A 715 -54.64 -79.09 83.83
N PHE A 716 -54.43 -77.77 83.50
CA PHE A 716 -53.98 -77.23 82.16
C PHE A 716 -52.95 -76.05 82.14
N ILE A 717 -52.14 -75.86 81.06
CA ILE A 717 -51.11 -74.76 80.84
C ILE A 717 -50.91 -74.40 79.32
N ILE A 718 -50.49 -73.16 78.95
CA ILE A 718 -50.18 -72.64 77.58
C ILE A 718 -48.97 -71.63 77.58
N ASP A 719 -48.21 -71.49 76.48
CA ASP A 719 -47.01 -70.59 76.32
C ASP A 719 -46.82 -70.01 74.87
N LEU A 720 -46.18 -68.83 74.69
CA LEU A 720 -46.00 -68.10 73.39
C LEU A 720 -44.93 -66.94 73.36
N PRO A 721 -44.11 -66.80 72.28
CA PRO A 721 -43.22 -65.64 71.99
C PRO A 721 -43.85 -64.50 71.16
N GLU A 722 -43.16 -63.36 70.99
CA GLU A 722 -43.83 -62.05 70.72
C GLU A 722 -43.49 -61.24 69.44
N THR A 723 -42.53 -61.59 68.56
CA THR A 723 -42.28 -60.80 67.30
C THR A 723 -41.67 -61.63 66.15
N ILE A 724 -42.02 -61.31 64.89
CA ILE A 724 -41.51 -61.93 63.65
C ILE A 724 -41.31 -60.86 62.55
N TYR A 725 -40.28 -61.01 61.69
CA TYR A 725 -40.02 -60.16 60.51
C TYR A 725 -40.07 -60.98 59.20
N VAL A 726 -40.57 -60.40 58.09
CA VAL A 726 -40.70 -61.06 56.76
C VAL A 726 -40.28 -60.10 55.64
N LYS A 727 -39.78 -60.63 54.51
CA LYS A 727 -38.96 -59.90 53.52
C LYS A 727 -39.46 -59.93 52.05
N THR A 728 -40.76 -60.10 51.81
CA THR A 728 -41.43 -59.87 50.50
C THR A 728 -42.95 -59.81 50.69
N PRO A 729 -43.71 -59.13 49.80
CA PRO A 729 -45.17 -59.16 49.83
C PRO A 729 -45.75 -60.44 49.17
N VAL A 730 -46.97 -60.80 49.56
CA VAL A 730 -47.85 -61.84 48.97
C VAL A 730 -47.36 -63.30 49.07
N GLN A 731 -47.30 -63.85 50.30
CA GLN A 731 -47.58 -65.27 50.56
C GLN A 731 -48.36 -65.44 51.89
N THR A 732 -49.34 -66.35 51.93
CA THR A 732 -50.05 -66.74 53.15
C THR A 732 -49.18 -67.61 54.03
N ASN A 733 -49.17 -67.34 55.35
CA ASN A 733 -48.35 -68.08 56.32
C ASN A 733 -49.21 -68.66 57.44
N THR A 734 -48.81 -69.83 57.95
CA THR A 734 -49.51 -70.56 59.01
C THR A 734 -48.71 -70.48 60.32
N VAL A 735 -49.34 -70.01 61.39
CA VAL A 735 -48.75 -69.94 62.74
C VAL A 735 -49.30 -71.09 63.59
N TYR A 736 -48.45 -71.78 64.35
CA TYR A 736 -48.83 -72.94 65.15
C TYR A 736 -48.87 -72.63 66.66
N LEU A 737 -49.98 -73.00 67.30
CA LEU A 737 -50.24 -72.88 68.74
C LEU A 737 -50.24 -74.26 69.40
N ASN A 738 -49.76 -74.37 70.63
CA ASN A 738 -49.68 -75.62 71.39
C ASN A 738 -50.41 -75.49 72.74
N ALA A 739 -51.29 -76.43 73.07
CA ALA A 739 -51.94 -76.54 74.37
C ALA A 739 -51.95 -77.99 74.88
N TYR A 740 -51.89 -78.19 76.19
CA TYR A 740 -51.82 -79.51 76.82
C TYR A 740 -53.05 -79.76 77.68
N VAL A 741 -53.79 -80.84 77.41
CA VAL A 741 -55.05 -81.20 78.08
C VAL A 741 -55.01 -82.62 78.66
N THR A 742 -55.49 -82.78 79.89
CA THR A 742 -55.30 -84.00 80.70
C THR A 742 -56.59 -84.80 80.98
N ASN A 743 -57.73 -84.42 80.37
CA ASN A 743 -58.94 -85.23 80.24
C ASN A 743 -59.75 -84.75 79.02
N ASN A 744 -60.77 -85.51 78.61
CA ASN A 744 -61.62 -85.20 77.45
C ASN A 744 -62.36 -83.85 77.60
N VAL A 745 -61.87 -82.81 76.92
CA VAL A 745 -62.49 -81.48 76.87
C VAL A 745 -62.58 -81.01 75.42
N THR A 746 -63.79 -80.63 75.00
CA THR A 746 -64.01 -80.00 73.70
C THR A 746 -63.53 -78.54 73.76
N VAL A 747 -62.46 -78.21 73.04
CA VAL A 747 -61.92 -76.85 72.98
C VAL A 747 -62.48 -76.11 71.77
N SER A 748 -63.36 -75.15 72.03
CA SER A 748 -63.81 -74.17 71.04
C SER A 748 -62.93 -72.92 71.09
N TYR A 749 -62.48 -72.44 69.93
CA TYR A 749 -61.74 -71.18 69.79
C TYR A 749 -62.35 -70.32 68.69
N ASN A 750 -62.24 -69.01 68.84
CA ASN A 750 -62.55 -68.01 67.82
C ASN A 750 -61.34 -67.08 67.65
N LEU A 751 -61.10 -66.64 66.42
CA LEU A 751 -60.05 -65.67 66.10
C LEU A 751 -60.70 -64.35 65.63
N TYR A 752 -60.10 -63.23 65.99
CA TYR A 752 -60.62 -61.89 65.68
C TYR A 752 -59.49 -61.00 65.14
N SER A 753 -59.79 -60.13 64.15
CA SER A 753 -58.87 -59.08 63.69
C SER A 753 -59.63 -57.77 63.45
N SER A 754 -59.12 -56.66 63.94
CA SER A 754 -59.80 -55.36 63.90
C SER A 754 -59.27 -54.42 62.81
N ASN A 755 -60.15 -53.98 61.91
CA ASN A 755 -60.10 -52.64 61.30
C ASN A 755 -61.42 -51.96 61.69
N ASP A 756 -61.36 -50.99 62.61
CA ASP A 756 -62.41 -50.00 62.94
C ASP A 756 -63.87 -50.49 63.11
N GLY A 757 -64.07 -51.73 63.58
CA GLY A 757 -65.38 -52.22 64.03
C GLY A 757 -65.38 -53.72 64.34
N ILE A 758 -66.00 -54.12 65.46
CA ILE A 758 -66.17 -55.53 65.82
C ILE A 758 -67.48 -56.06 65.22
N THR A 759 -67.47 -56.35 63.92
CA THR A 759 -68.51 -57.16 63.27
C THR A 759 -68.16 -58.65 63.38
N TRP A 760 -69.11 -59.46 63.84
CA TRP A 760 -68.88 -60.85 64.21
C TRP A 760 -69.12 -61.79 63.03
N ALA A 761 -68.10 -62.04 62.21
CA ALA A 761 -68.10 -63.12 61.22
C ALA A 761 -67.56 -64.42 61.86
N SER A 762 -68.39 -65.45 61.97
CA SER A 762 -68.08 -66.67 62.71
C SER A 762 -67.76 -67.88 61.81
N GLU A 763 -66.48 -68.10 61.49
CA GLU A 763 -66.01 -69.38 60.93
C GLU A 763 -65.63 -70.36 62.05
N GLY A 764 -66.66 -70.90 62.72
CA GLY A 764 -66.51 -71.77 63.89
C GLY A 764 -65.96 -73.16 63.56
N ASN A 765 -64.64 -73.33 63.59
CA ASN A 765 -63.95 -74.60 63.40
C ASN A 765 -63.57 -75.26 64.74
N SER A 766 -64.51 -75.98 65.36
CA SER A 766 -64.25 -76.78 66.56
C SER A 766 -63.41 -78.03 66.26
N ARG A 767 -62.58 -78.46 67.22
CA ARG A 767 -61.86 -79.74 67.17
C ARG A 767 -61.90 -80.43 68.53
N SER A 768 -62.34 -81.69 68.52
CA SER A 768 -62.38 -82.55 69.71
C SER A 768 -61.18 -83.49 69.73
N ALA A 769 -60.58 -83.69 70.89
CA ALA A 769 -59.50 -84.65 71.11
C ALA A 769 -59.70 -85.37 72.46
N SER A 770 -59.21 -86.61 72.56
CA SER A 770 -59.37 -87.46 73.75
C SER A 770 -58.04 -88.06 74.21
N GLY A 771 -57.91 -88.30 75.51
CA GLY A 771 -56.67 -88.73 76.16
C GLY A 771 -55.62 -87.61 76.33
N GLN A 772 -54.60 -87.86 77.15
CA GLN A 772 -53.56 -86.87 77.47
C GLN A 772 -52.64 -86.64 76.26
N ASN A 773 -52.92 -85.60 75.47
CA ASN A 773 -52.15 -85.29 74.27
C ASN A 773 -52.05 -83.78 74.00
N LYS A 774 -50.99 -83.41 73.27
CA LYS A 774 -50.67 -82.05 72.87
C LYS A 774 -51.55 -81.61 71.70
N LEU A 775 -52.51 -80.72 71.96
CA LEU A 775 -53.32 -80.09 70.91
C LEU A 775 -52.49 -79.04 70.17
N THR A 776 -52.23 -79.27 68.89
CA THR A 776 -51.54 -78.32 68.01
C THR A 776 -52.54 -77.70 67.03
N ILE A 777 -52.70 -76.37 67.06
CA ILE A 777 -53.64 -75.62 66.20
C ILE A 777 -52.84 -74.77 65.23
N GLY A 778 -52.96 -75.04 63.92
CA GLY A 778 -52.39 -74.20 62.87
C GLY A 778 -53.40 -73.15 62.39
N LEU A 779 -53.05 -71.87 62.48
CA LEU A 779 -53.86 -70.74 62.04
C LEU A 779 -53.27 -70.12 60.76
N PRO A 780 -53.94 -70.22 59.60
CA PRO A 780 -53.54 -69.46 58.41
C PRO A 780 -53.89 -67.98 58.61
N ILE A 781 -52.94 -67.08 58.37
CA ILE A 781 -53.18 -65.63 58.39
C ILE A 781 -52.77 -64.97 57.07
N THR A 782 -53.68 -64.14 56.55
CA THR A 782 -53.44 -63.29 55.37
C THR A 782 -53.01 -61.91 55.86
N LEU A 783 -51.77 -61.53 55.54
CA LEU A 783 -51.21 -60.23 55.90
C LEU A 783 -51.88 -59.12 55.07
N PRO A 784 -52.16 -57.94 55.65
CA PRO A 784 -52.69 -56.79 54.92
C PRO A 784 -51.61 -56.14 54.03
N GLY A 785 -52.04 -55.27 53.12
CA GLY A 785 -51.16 -54.54 52.20
C GLY A 785 -50.24 -53.51 52.88
N GLU A 786 -49.39 -52.87 52.09
CA GLU A 786 -48.33 -51.95 52.56
C GLU A 786 -48.84 -50.89 53.55
N ASN A 787 -48.02 -50.58 54.55
CA ASN A 787 -48.22 -49.50 55.52
C ASN A 787 -49.44 -49.67 56.46
N SER A 788 -49.73 -50.89 56.93
CA SER A 788 -50.85 -51.16 57.85
C SER A 788 -50.45 -51.99 59.09
N GLU A 789 -51.28 -51.95 60.14
CA GLU A 789 -51.15 -52.75 61.36
C GLU A 789 -52.38 -53.63 61.61
N LYS A 790 -52.20 -54.77 62.29
CA LYS A 790 -53.32 -55.59 62.80
C LYS A 790 -53.02 -56.21 64.17
N TYR A 791 -54.11 -56.46 64.91
CA TYR A 791 -54.13 -57.14 66.20
C TYR A 791 -54.96 -58.43 66.13
N TYR A 792 -54.58 -59.45 66.90
CA TYR A 792 -55.30 -60.74 66.98
C TYR A 792 -55.50 -61.21 68.43
N CYS A 793 -56.67 -61.81 68.70
CA CYS A 793 -57.09 -62.32 70.01
C CYS A 793 -57.67 -63.75 69.91
N MET A 794 -57.57 -64.54 70.98
CA MET A 794 -58.17 -65.88 71.10
C MET A 794 -58.91 -66.06 72.45
N ARG A 795 -59.98 -66.88 72.46
CA ARG A 795 -60.77 -67.32 73.63
C ARG A 795 -60.81 -68.84 73.68
N ILE A 796 -60.85 -69.43 74.88
CA ILE A 796 -61.06 -70.88 75.12
C ILE A 796 -62.21 -71.06 76.14
N SER A 797 -62.96 -72.15 75.99
CA SER A 797 -64.03 -72.59 76.91
C SER A 797 -64.09 -74.11 76.98
N ASP A 798 -64.32 -74.68 78.17
CA ASP A 798 -64.91 -76.03 78.28
C ASP A 798 -66.45 -75.94 78.16
N SER A 799 -67.12 -77.09 78.08
CA SER A 799 -68.56 -77.17 77.85
C SER A 799 -69.26 -78.28 78.66
N PHE A 800 -68.95 -78.43 79.95
CA PHE A 800 -69.69 -79.33 80.85
C PHE A 800 -70.25 -78.63 82.10
N ASN A 801 -71.58 -78.50 82.12
CA ASN A 801 -72.44 -77.87 83.15
C ASN A 801 -72.47 -76.34 83.23
N SER A 802 -73.64 -75.81 83.59
CA SER A 802 -74.10 -74.45 83.31
C SER A 802 -73.67 -73.42 84.36
N THR A 803 -72.36 -73.22 84.52
CA THR A 803 -71.81 -72.05 85.25
C THR A 803 -70.55 -71.57 84.54
N ASP A 804 -70.70 -70.50 83.77
CA ASP A 804 -69.68 -69.95 82.86
C ASP A 804 -68.32 -69.67 83.54
N LYS A 805 -67.30 -70.48 83.23
CA LYS A 805 -65.90 -70.23 83.58
C LYS A 805 -65.03 -70.12 82.33
N TYR A 806 -65.00 -68.93 81.75
CA TYR A 806 -64.13 -68.61 80.61
C TYR A 806 -62.74 -68.17 81.06
N SER A 807 -61.71 -68.56 80.30
CA SER A 807 -60.35 -68.02 80.42
C SER A 807 -59.97 -67.21 79.18
N TYR A 808 -59.46 -66.00 79.42
CA TYR A 808 -59.03 -64.99 78.44
C TYR A 808 -57.76 -64.32 79.00
N SER A 809 -56.84 -63.74 78.23
CA SER A 809 -56.49 -63.83 76.80
C SER A 809 -55.08 -63.21 76.61
N LYS A 810 -54.47 -63.32 75.43
CA LYS A 810 -53.25 -62.56 75.05
C LYS A 810 -53.41 -62.04 73.62
N ILE A 811 -52.78 -60.90 73.30
CA ILE A 811 -52.94 -60.15 72.04
C ILE A 811 -51.58 -59.99 71.35
N CYS A 812 -51.53 -60.10 70.01
CA CYS A 812 -50.31 -59.93 69.18
C CYS A 812 -50.46 -58.79 68.14
N ARG A 813 -49.34 -58.19 67.65
CA ARG A 813 -49.27 -57.01 66.73
C ARG A 813 -48.21 -57.18 65.62
N ILE A 814 -48.43 -56.62 64.40
CA ILE A 814 -47.52 -56.70 63.21
C ILE A 814 -47.61 -55.39 62.35
N THR A 815 -46.51 -54.94 61.68
CA THR A 815 -46.39 -53.66 60.91
C THR A 815 -45.33 -53.69 59.74
N THR A 816 -45.43 -52.88 58.65
CA THR A 816 -44.49 -52.80 57.47
C THR A 816 -44.33 -51.39 56.81
N LYS A 817 -43.25 -51.10 56.01
CA LYS A 817 -43.00 -49.81 55.24
C LYS A 817 -41.82 -49.81 54.19
N THR A 818 -41.77 -48.85 53.23
CA THR A 818 -40.79 -48.73 52.07
C THR A 818 -40.41 -47.25 51.66
N ALA A 819 -39.53 -46.97 50.65
CA ALA A 819 -38.93 -45.63 50.35
C ALA A 819 -38.52 -45.29 48.85
N ASP A 820 -38.19 -44.01 48.56
CA ASP A 820 -38.13 -43.31 47.22
C ASP A 820 -36.74 -42.99 46.59
N THR A 821 -36.71 -42.55 45.29
CA THR A 821 -35.51 -42.47 44.40
C THR A 821 -35.05 -41.08 43.88
N GLU A 822 -35.74 -39.98 44.20
CA GLU A 822 -35.73 -38.66 43.51
C GLU A 822 -34.39 -37.86 43.36
N ASN A 823 -33.24 -38.33 43.86
CA ASN A 823 -32.01 -37.52 43.95
C ASN A 823 -30.77 -38.08 43.20
N ILE A 824 -30.95 -39.06 42.33
CA ILE A 824 -29.88 -39.59 41.49
C ILE A 824 -29.59 -38.61 40.33
N GLY A 825 -28.31 -38.44 39.96
CA GLY A 825 -27.84 -37.63 38.84
C GLY A 825 -27.44 -36.19 39.14
N LYS A 826 -27.54 -35.73 40.40
CA LYS A 826 -27.20 -34.36 40.83
C LYS A 826 -25.70 -34.23 41.16
N PHE A 827 -25.11 -33.05 40.92
CA PHE A 827 -23.76 -32.70 41.38
C PHE A 827 -23.73 -32.69 42.91
N TYR A 828 -22.69 -33.25 43.52
CA TYR A 828 -22.48 -33.33 44.96
C TYR A 828 -21.27 -32.48 45.37
N TYR A 829 -21.43 -31.57 46.32
CA TYR A 829 -20.42 -30.59 46.71
C TYR A 829 -19.77 -30.90 48.07
N SER A 830 -18.62 -30.25 48.30
CA SER A 830 -17.82 -30.36 49.54
C SER A 830 -18.56 -30.01 50.84
N ASP A 831 -19.66 -29.27 50.77
CA ASP A 831 -20.54 -28.95 51.90
C ASP A 831 -21.63 -30.02 52.16
N GLY A 832 -21.67 -31.09 51.36
CA GLY A 832 -22.68 -32.15 51.44
C GLY A 832 -24.00 -31.87 50.72
N THR A 833 -24.14 -30.72 50.05
CA THR A 833 -25.33 -30.39 49.26
C THR A 833 -25.30 -31.00 47.85
N TYR A 834 -26.45 -31.07 47.17
CA TYR A 834 -26.51 -31.50 45.78
C TYR A 834 -27.58 -30.79 44.93
N THR A 835 -27.21 -30.44 43.68
CA THR A 835 -28.04 -29.66 42.74
C THR A 835 -28.00 -30.24 41.32
N SER A 836 -29.00 -29.91 40.50
CA SER A 836 -29.04 -30.25 39.06
C SER A 836 -28.23 -29.30 38.17
N GLU A 837 -27.89 -28.12 38.68
CA GLU A 837 -27.12 -27.08 37.97
C GLU A 837 -25.77 -26.86 38.66
N TYR A 838 -24.74 -26.50 37.89
CA TYR A 838 -23.38 -26.33 38.38
C TYR A 838 -23.19 -24.98 39.08
N ASP A 839 -22.92 -25.02 40.39
CA ASP A 839 -22.61 -23.85 41.22
C ASP A 839 -21.10 -23.61 41.25
N SER A 840 -20.65 -22.59 40.51
CA SER A 840 -19.23 -22.21 40.43
C SER A 840 -18.64 -21.66 41.73
N SER A 841 -19.47 -21.39 42.76
CA SER A 841 -19.00 -20.98 44.09
C SER A 841 -18.63 -22.16 44.99
N LYS A 842 -18.87 -23.40 44.56
CA LYS A 842 -18.68 -24.62 45.37
C LYS A 842 -17.79 -25.66 44.71
N THR A 843 -16.94 -26.31 45.51
CA THR A 843 -16.12 -27.44 45.06
C THR A 843 -16.98 -28.70 44.90
N VAL A 844 -17.11 -29.21 43.67
CA VAL A 844 -17.75 -30.49 43.34
C VAL A 844 -16.85 -31.65 43.78
N ILE A 845 -17.41 -32.61 44.53
CA ILE A 845 -16.75 -33.91 44.80
C ILE A 845 -17.07 -34.90 43.67
N GLY A 846 -18.30 -34.89 43.15
CA GLY A 846 -18.73 -35.84 42.12
C GLY A 846 -20.22 -35.76 41.77
N ILE A 847 -20.77 -36.84 41.20
CA ILE A 847 -22.20 -36.97 40.86
C ILE A 847 -22.82 -38.14 41.65
N VAL A 848 -24.02 -37.93 42.20
CA VAL A 848 -24.75 -38.93 43.01
C VAL A 848 -25.32 -40.03 42.12
N SER A 849 -24.90 -41.29 42.31
CA SER A 849 -25.40 -42.44 41.51
C SER A 849 -26.31 -43.40 42.30
N ASN A 850 -26.28 -43.36 43.63
CA ASN A 850 -27.15 -44.19 44.48
C ASN A 850 -27.34 -43.53 45.87
N LEU A 851 -28.43 -43.86 46.57
CA LEU A 851 -28.83 -43.25 47.84
C LEU A 851 -28.93 -44.30 48.97
N LYS A 852 -28.82 -43.85 50.22
CA LYS A 852 -29.22 -44.59 51.42
C LYS A 852 -30.67 -44.23 51.79
N ALA A 853 -31.25 -44.94 52.75
CA ALA A 853 -32.64 -44.72 53.20
C ALA A 853 -32.88 -43.33 53.84
N ASP A 854 -31.82 -42.64 54.27
CA ASP A 854 -31.83 -41.26 54.79
C ASP A 854 -31.69 -40.18 53.69
N LYS A 855 -31.73 -40.59 52.40
CA LYS A 855 -31.46 -39.77 51.20
C LYS A 855 -30.01 -39.23 51.08
N THR A 856 -29.07 -39.61 51.94
CA THR A 856 -27.64 -39.32 51.70
C THR A 856 -27.09 -40.19 50.57
N PRO A 857 -26.04 -39.76 49.84
CA PRO A 857 -25.40 -40.60 48.83
C PRO A 857 -24.84 -41.90 49.43
N LYS A 858 -25.19 -43.01 48.78
CA LYS A 858 -24.56 -44.34 48.97
C LYS A 858 -23.38 -44.53 48.03
N THR A 859 -23.41 -43.89 46.86
CA THR A 859 -22.34 -43.93 45.87
C THR A 859 -22.26 -42.59 45.15
N ILE A 860 -21.04 -42.07 45.02
CA ILE A 860 -20.69 -40.81 44.35
C ILE A 860 -19.61 -41.16 43.31
N ILE A 861 -19.77 -40.69 42.07
CA ILE A 861 -18.78 -40.84 41.01
C ILE A 861 -17.90 -39.59 41.03
N PRO A 862 -16.60 -39.67 41.36
CA PRO A 862 -15.75 -38.49 41.45
C PRO A 862 -15.48 -37.86 40.08
N VAL A 863 -15.35 -36.54 40.04
CA VAL A 863 -15.10 -35.77 38.80
C VAL A 863 -13.92 -34.84 39.02
N SER A 864 -12.94 -34.88 38.10
CA SER A 864 -11.82 -33.92 38.08
C SER A 864 -12.10 -32.81 37.06
N LEU A 865 -11.92 -31.56 37.45
CA LEU A 865 -12.15 -30.39 36.60
C LEU A 865 -10.85 -29.59 36.45
N THR A 866 -10.53 -29.23 35.21
CA THR A 866 -9.53 -28.21 34.87
C THR A 866 -10.23 -27.00 34.25
N THR A 867 -9.53 -25.86 34.16
CA THR A 867 -10.14 -24.52 34.03
C THR A 867 -10.81 -24.19 32.68
N THR A 868 -10.94 -25.15 31.76
CA THR A 868 -11.55 -24.96 30.42
C THR A 868 -12.44 -26.13 30.00
N GLY A 869 -13.36 -26.54 30.88
CA GLY A 869 -14.43 -27.50 30.58
C GLY A 869 -14.00 -28.98 30.70
N ALA A 870 -14.99 -29.85 30.87
CA ALA A 870 -14.75 -31.28 31.07
C ALA A 870 -14.58 -32.03 29.74
N GLN A 871 -13.48 -32.79 29.61
CA GLN A 871 -13.35 -33.85 28.60
C GLN A 871 -12.93 -35.16 29.26
N PHE A 872 -13.51 -36.26 28.78
CA PHE A 872 -13.16 -37.61 29.22
C PHE A 872 -11.87 -38.08 28.52
N THR A 873 -10.78 -38.18 29.27
CA THR A 873 -9.54 -38.85 28.82
C THR A 873 -9.36 -40.16 29.58
N ASN A 874 -9.24 -41.28 28.86
CA ASN A 874 -9.28 -42.61 29.46
C ASN A 874 -8.07 -43.45 29.03
N ALA A 875 -7.04 -43.53 29.89
CA ALA A 875 -5.85 -44.39 29.70
C ALA A 875 -5.06 -44.57 31.01
N LYS A 876 -4.34 -45.68 31.27
CA LYS A 876 -4.43 -47.06 30.76
C LYS A 876 -3.49 -47.98 31.57
N SER A 877 -4.01 -48.97 32.31
CA SER A 877 -3.28 -50.11 32.91
C SER A 877 -4.29 -51.09 33.54
N SER A 878 -4.03 -52.39 33.74
CA SER A 878 -2.78 -53.17 33.66
C SER A 878 -2.99 -54.64 33.22
N CYS A 879 -1.95 -55.22 32.61
CA CYS A 879 -1.63 -56.66 32.61
C CYS A 879 -1.26 -57.15 34.04
N ASP A 880 -1.26 -58.43 34.44
CA ASP A 880 -1.52 -59.72 33.78
C ASP A 880 -2.08 -60.75 34.78
N SER A 881 -2.82 -61.77 34.31
CA SER A 881 -2.73 -63.15 34.84
C SER A 881 -3.32 -64.18 33.87
N TYR A 882 -2.57 -65.23 33.53
CA TYR A 882 -2.93 -66.24 32.53
C TYR A 882 -4.01 -67.25 32.98
N SER A 883 -4.97 -67.55 32.09
CA SER A 883 -5.22 -68.93 31.64
C SER A 883 -6.05 -69.02 30.35
N LYS A 884 -5.54 -69.79 29.37
CA LYS A 884 -6.21 -70.64 28.35
C LYS A 884 -7.75 -70.84 28.48
N GLU A 885 -8.57 -70.97 27.43
CA GLU A 885 -8.41 -71.37 26.00
C GLU A 885 -9.37 -70.51 25.10
N GLY A 886 -9.29 -70.40 23.77
CA GLY A 886 -8.33 -70.85 22.74
C GLY A 886 -8.98 -70.89 21.33
N PHE A 887 -8.25 -70.52 20.25
CA PHE A 887 -8.65 -70.53 18.81
C PHE A 887 -9.83 -69.59 18.41
N ASP A 888 -10.00 -69.14 17.16
CA ASP A 888 -9.09 -68.62 16.11
C ASP A 888 -9.96 -67.98 14.97
N ASP A 889 -9.32 -67.44 13.92
CA ASP A 889 -9.87 -67.11 12.59
C ASP A 889 -10.81 -65.89 12.37
N TRP A 890 -10.96 -65.57 11.07
CA TRP A 890 -11.70 -64.45 10.43
C TRP A 890 -13.24 -64.57 10.58
N GLU A 891 -14.12 -63.58 10.32
CA GLU A 891 -14.24 -62.72 9.12
C GLU A 891 -14.95 -61.37 9.36
N LEU A 892 -14.84 -60.47 8.37
CA LEU A 892 -15.73 -59.34 8.06
C LEU A 892 -16.56 -59.71 6.81
N PRO A 893 -17.72 -59.08 6.51
CA PRO A 893 -18.42 -58.00 7.22
C PRO A 893 -19.88 -58.44 7.60
N ASP A 894 -20.90 -57.59 7.69
CA ASP A 894 -21.58 -57.05 6.49
C ASP A 894 -22.20 -55.64 6.66
N TYR A 895 -22.51 -54.99 5.54
CA TYR A 895 -23.12 -53.64 5.41
C TYR A 895 -24.62 -53.65 5.88
N ILE A 896 -25.35 -52.55 6.12
CA ILE A 896 -25.65 -51.45 5.19
C ILE A 896 -25.90 -50.09 5.89
N GLU A 897 -25.32 -49.09 5.25
CA GLU A 897 -25.42 -47.63 5.33
C GLU A 897 -26.84 -47.03 5.12
N LEU A 898 -27.18 -45.88 5.75
CA LEU A 898 -27.63 -44.65 5.03
C LEU A 898 -28.01 -43.45 5.96
N GLN A 899 -28.18 -42.28 5.33
CA GLN A 899 -28.00 -40.95 5.94
C GLN A 899 -29.24 -40.22 6.50
N SER A 900 -28.94 -39.29 7.42
CA SER A 900 -29.62 -38.03 7.80
C SER A 900 -30.98 -37.62 7.20
N ILE A 901 -31.86 -37.10 8.08
CA ILE A 901 -32.95 -36.18 7.73
C ILE A 901 -32.93 -34.95 8.67
N LEU A 902 -33.45 -33.82 8.17
CA LEU A 902 -33.38 -32.45 8.74
C LEU A 902 -34.76 -31.95 9.21
N PHE A 903 -34.82 -31.07 10.23
CA PHE A 903 -35.72 -29.88 10.41
C PHE A 903 -35.77 -29.46 11.92
N ASN A 904 -35.59 -28.19 12.34
CA ASN A 904 -36.46 -26.96 12.30
C ASN A 904 -37.50 -26.92 13.49
N LYS A 905 -37.96 -25.79 14.09
CA LYS A 905 -38.02 -24.37 13.67
C LYS A 905 -38.49 -23.38 14.81
N GLN A 906 -37.93 -22.15 14.88
CA GLN A 906 -38.51 -20.89 15.47
C GLN A 906 -38.91 -20.83 16.98
N ALA A 907 -39.08 -19.68 17.68
CA ALA A 907 -38.81 -18.22 17.51
C ALA A 907 -38.77 -17.54 18.93
N LEU A 908 -38.27 -16.32 19.22
CA LEU A 908 -38.72 -15.00 18.73
C LEU A 908 -37.71 -13.84 18.96
N ASN A 909 -37.58 -12.98 17.95
CA ASN A 909 -37.34 -11.53 17.85
C ASN A 909 -36.84 -10.61 19.01
N ASN A 910 -36.06 -9.59 18.57
CA ASN A 910 -35.94 -8.20 19.04
C ASN A 910 -35.19 -7.87 20.37
N SER A 911 -34.00 -7.27 20.26
CA SER A 911 -33.79 -5.80 20.30
C SER A 911 -32.32 -5.39 20.12
N LEU A 912 -32.04 -4.12 19.76
CA LEU A 912 -30.68 -3.58 19.65
C LEU A 912 -30.11 -3.18 21.01
N THR A 913 -28.80 -3.33 21.25
CA THR A 913 -27.83 -2.20 21.33
C THR A 913 -26.38 -2.64 21.59
N THR A 914 -25.45 -1.72 21.31
CA THR A 914 -23.97 -1.84 21.30
C THR A 914 -23.30 -2.07 22.67
N ILE A 915 -22.30 -2.97 22.72
CA ILE A 915 -21.18 -2.95 23.70
C ILE A 915 -19.85 -3.30 22.98
N ASN A 916 -18.74 -2.71 23.43
CA ASN A 916 -17.39 -2.90 22.90
C ASN A 916 -16.83 -4.33 23.03
N PRO A 917 -16.02 -4.80 22.07
CA PRO A 917 -15.04 -5.85 22.30
C PRO A 917 -13.73 -5.24 22.86
N SER A 918 -13.51 -5.40 24.17
CA SER A 918 -12.20 -5.18 24.79
C SER A 918 -11.75 -6.48 25.46
N ALA A 919 -11.11 -7.35 24.69
CA ALA A 919 -10.61 -8.65 25.14
C ALA A 919 -9.19 -8.87 24.60
N SER A 920 -8.32 -9.44 25.44
CA SER A 920 -6.90 -9.63 25.13
C SER A 920 -6.60 -10.94 24.41
N VAL A 921 -5.41 -10.99 23.80
CA VAL A 921 -4.87 -12.13 23.03
C VAL A 921 -4.83 -13.43 23.85
N ILE A 922 -5.17 -14.55 23.20
CA ILE A 922 -4.64 -15.88 23.53
C ILE A 922 -3.78 -16.32 22.34
N GLN A 923 -2.53 -16.70 22.60
CA GLN A 923 -1.58 -17.18 21.58
C GLN A 923 -1.58 -18.71 21.45
N GLY A 924 -1.15 -19.19 20.28
CA GLY A 924 -0.28 -20.37 20.21
C GLY A 924 -0.85 -21.62 19.56
N TYR A 925 -0.76 -21.71 18.22
CA TYR A 925 -0.36 -22.93 17.50
C TYR A 925 0.24 -22.55 16.15
N THR A 926 1.53 -22.82 15.94
CA THR A 926 2.24 -22.60 14.66
C THR A 926 2.05 -23.80 13.74
N TYR A 927 1.67 -23.56 12.49
CA TYR A 927 1.58 -24.58 11.44
C TYR A 927 2.43 -24.17 10.22
N ASP A 928 3.48 -24.93 9.93
CA ASP A 928 4.33 -24.74 8.75
C ASP A 928 3.66 -25.27 7.47
N LYS A 929 2.64 -24.54 6.98
CA LYS A 929 2.20 -24.40 5.57
C LYS A 929 0.94 -23.52 5.47
N PRO A 930 0.76 -22.76 4.37
CA PRO A 930 -0.46 -21.96 4.16
C PRO A 930 -1.67 -22.85 3.87
N LEU A 931 -2.57 -22.98 4.86
CA LEU A 931 -3.89 -23.58 4.68
C LEU A 931 -4.89 -22.51 4.21
N PHE A 932 -5.31 -22.60 2.95
CA PHE A 932 -6.40 -21.79 2.41
C PHE A 932 -7.76 -22.26 2.94
N TYR A 933 -8.24 -21.63 4.01
CA TYR A 933 -9.63 -21.80 4.45
C TYR A 933 -10.58 -20.93 3.63
N TRP A 934 -11.51 -21.59 2.92
CA TRP A 934 -12.64 -20.94 2.28
C TRP A 934 -13.86 -21.02 3.21
N ALA A 935 -14.46 -19.87 3.50
CA ALA A 935 -15.65 -19.77 4.35
C ALA A 935 -16.79 -19.06 3.59
N SER A 936 -17.42 -19.77 2.66
CA SER A 936 -18.57 -19.25 1.93
C SER A 936 -19.85 -19.33 2.77
N GLN A 937 -20.17 -18.29 3.54
CA GLN A 937 -21.55 -18.10 4.00
C GLN A 937 -22.43 -17.73 2.81
N SER A 938 -23.20 -18.71 2.33
CA SER A 938 -24.23 -18.48 1.32
C SER A 938 -25.43 -17.75 1.96
N THR A 939 -25.40 -16.41 1.92
CA THR A 939 -26.58 -15.58 2.15
C THR A 939 -27.17 -15.17 0.80
N ASN A 940 -28.24 -15.84 0.38
CA ASN A 940 -28.99 -15.54 -0.84
C ASN A 940 -29.72 -14.18 -0.72
N ASN A 941 -28.99 -13.07 -0.95
CA ASN A 941 -29.47 -11.78 -1.47
C ASN A 941 -28.29 -10.77 -1.50
N LEU A 942 -27.47 -10.83 -2.55
CA LEU A 942 -26.50 -9.77 -2.84
C LEU A 942 -27.13 -8.74 -3.78
N THR A 943 -27.45 -7.56 -3.25
CA THR A 943 -27.83 -6.38 -4.04
C THR A 943 -26.63 -5.48 -4.31
N ASN A 944 -26.75 -4.61 -5.32
CA ASN A 944 -25.68 -3.67 -5.69
C ASN A 944 -25.21 -2.82 -4.49
N ASN A 945 -23.91 -2.55 -4.44
CA ASN A 945 -23.19 -1.90 -3.33
C ASN A 945 -22.97 -2.75 -2.05
N THR A 946 -22.93 -4.09 -2.15
CA THR A 946 -22.31 -4.89 -1.09
C THR A 946 -20.79 -4.68 -1.10
N SER A 947 -20.24 -4.14 -0.01
CA SER A 947 -18.79 -3.91 0.16
C SER A 947 -18.16 -5.03 0.97
N PHE A 948 -17.01 -5.53 0.56
CA PHE A 948 -16.27 -6.59 1.25
C PHE A 948 -14.92 -6.05 1.75
N THR A 949 -14.71 -6.05 3.06
CA THR A 949 -13.39 -5.75 3.66
C THR A 949 -12.59 -7.03 3.77
N LEU A 950 -11.51 -7.16 3.00
CA LEU A 950 -10.60 -8.30 3.08
C LEU A 950 -9.48 -8.01 4.08
N TYR A 951 -9.48 -8.71 5.23
CA TYR A 951 -8.40 -8.60 6.22
C TYR A 951 -7.25 -9.56 5.86
N LEU A 952 -6.20 -9.02 5.24
CA LEU A 952 -4.95 -9.73 5.03
C LEU A 952 -4.03 -9.56 6.25
N TYR A 953 -3.77 -10.67 6.96
CA TYR A 953 -2.81 -10.71 8.06
C TYR A 953 -1.47 -11.25 7.55
N SER A 954 -0.44 -10.41 7.49
CA SER A 954 0.95 -10.88 7.41
C SER A 954 1.48 -11.19 8.83
N SER A 955 2.65 -11.81 8.90
CA SER A 955 3.37 -12.05 10.16
C SER A 955 3.87 -10.78 10.86
N GLU A 956 3.70 -9.60 10.26
CA GLU A 956 4.32 -8.33 10.68
C GLU A 956 3.27 -7.25 11.06
N SER A 957 2.12 -7.70 11.57
CA SER A 957 1.13 -6.90 12.33
C SER A 957 0.47 -5.68 11.66
N ASN A 958 0.79 -5.36 10.40
CA ASN A 958 0.14 -4.28 9.65
C ASN A 958 -1.22 -4.73 9.07
N VAL A 959 -2.24 -3.89 9.23
CA VAL A 959 -3.58 -4.10 8.66
C VAL A 959 -3.76 -3.22 7.42
N TYR A 960 -4.00 -3.84 6.27
CA TYR A 960 -4.27 -3.15 5.01
C TYR A 960 -5.78 -3.16 4.70
N GLU A 961 -6.39 -1.99 4.50
CA GLU A 961 -7.79 -1.89 4.08
C GLU A 961 -7.90 -1.92 2.55
N LEU A 962 -8.38 -3.04 1.99
CA LEU A 962 -8.57 -3.18 0.54
C LEU A 962 -10.03 -2.93 0.14
N GLN A 963 -10.35 -1.73 -0.37
CA GLN A 963 -11.70 -1.40 -0.87
C GLN A 963 -11.93 -1.88 -2.31
N ILE A 964 -12.59 -3.01 -2.47
CA ILE A 964 -12.97 -3.55 -3.79
C ILE A 964 -14.29 -2.91 -4.26
N LYS A 965 -14.25 -2.12 -5.35
CA LYS A 965 -15.44 -1.64 -6.08
C LYS A 965 -15.68 -2.49 -7.32
N SER A 966 -16.80 -3.20 -7.35
CA SER A 966 -17.22 -4.01 -8.50
C SER A 966 -17.77 -3.15 -9.65
N PHE A 967 -17.30 -3.39 -10.88
CA PHE A 967 -17.96 -2.94 -12.11
C PHE A 967 -18.53 -4.14 -12.86
N THR A 968 -19.72 -3.97 -13.46
CA THR A 968 -20.46 -5.05 -14.10
C THR A 968 -20.05 -5.23 -15.56
N LEU A 969 -19.56 -6.42 -15.93
CA LEU A 969 -19.48 -6.84 -17.33
C LEU A 969 -19.94 -8.29 -17.51
N SER A 970 -20.94 -8.50 -18.35
CA SER A 970 -21.21 -9.76 -19.09
C SER A 970 -21.24 -11.09 -18.31
N GLY A 971 -21.70 -11.10 -17.05
CA GLY A 971 -22.28 -12.30 -16.41
C GLY A 971 -21.31 -13.38 -15.90
N TYR A 972 -20.00 -13.14 -15.90
CA TYR A 972 -19.01 -14.03 -15.28
C TYR A 972 -18.14 -13.27 -14.27
N TYR A 973 -17.99 -13.84 -13.06
CA TYR A 973 -17.10 -13.28 -12.03
C TYR A 973 -15.66 -13.74 -12.26
N ILE A 974 -14.76 -12.80 -12.56
CA ILE A 974 -13.32 -13.03 -12.64
C ILE A 974 -12.64 -12.06 -11.66
N PRO A 975 -11.99 -12.54 -10.58
CA PRO A 975 -11.20 -11.69 -9.70
C PRO A 975 -9.88 -11.35 -10.40
N VAL A 976 -9.77 -10.12 -10.93
CA VAL A 976 -8.50 -9.57 -11.44
C VAL A 976 -7.83 -8.78 -10.31
N LEU A 977 -6.68 -9.27 -9.86
CA LEU A 977 -5.85 -8.55 -8.89
C LEU A 977 -5.01 -7.51 -9.64
N MET A 978 -5.40 -6.24 -9.58
CA MET A 978 -4.52 -5.12 -9.93
C MET A 978 -3.91 -4.56 -8.63
N ILE A 979 -2.61 -4.73 -8.48
CA ILE A 979 -1.80 -4.05 -7.47
C ILE A 979 -1.33 -2.74 -8.12
N ASN A 980 -1.62 -1.60 -7.49
CA ASN A 980 -1.11 -0.30 -7.91
C ASN A 980 0.09 0.08 -7.03
N GLU A 981 1.26 -0.42 -7.40
CA GLU A 981 2.57 0.27 -7.35
C GLU A 981 3.58 -0.50 -8.22
#